data_AF-A0A918RKT2-F1
#
_entry.id   AF-A0A918RKT2-F1
#
_cell.length_a   1.000
_cell.length_b   1.000
_cell.length_c   1.000
_cell.angle_alpha   90.00
_cell.angle_beta   90.00
_cell.angle_gamma   90.00
#
_symmetry.space_group_name_H-M   'P 1'
#
loop_
_entity.id
_entity.type
_entity.pdbx_description
1 polymer ?
#
loop_
_entity_poly.entity_id
_entity_poly.type
_entity_poly.pdbx_seq_one_letter_code
_entity_poly.pdbx_strand_id
1 'polypeptide(L)'
;MLVRPAWRLARRLIQKRANARESVLLVMTMALSSFVIASLNLFSLNVQQSLRDDISQFLGAPLVVRSDVPFAKLAFSHPELQSPVITRTFTTGATSAYAYQTVSLKAVSSTYPVQGRFAVQLADNMLKHHAADLEPNSAWLDQRAMQTLNLGLGDTVKLGRAEFVVSGEILAEPDRLTQLQHTLPRIMINLKALANTGVNEQNNRGEYRLLYSGSTSALEQLKTNLRATRPELEVLTADSGRHPFARIAARASNLLHLVFAFLVLIAGTTVATLSKHLLNEFSISATVLRAMGVGKSVVISALGLIFSATALLASTLGYLGAFLTQPWLLSLAEPHMTLTASKMQFAQWWPSLLLAVALVIGFVVPGLLALSRVPVTAALQQIKTNLRSSYLSSVLVGLALTVWLWLSSDNPQLTTLLIGTVMLVVILTMLFGWILTKLTAQWHRVLRGPLKIAIRSLGRSAHRNTAPLVTVAITVLAVLLTTTLRGSFLDTLHLQSLDQDGNYIFTNLPAAMEPEFRQHLAANFMELRQSHPVVRAVLTHINGVEKAAYLSRESETREQARSAVNLSYADALPKNNRLLEGSWPRSINEVSVESEVMADLDLKLGDTLRFAIGARHLDAKITSRREFQAGGSRMMFWFMFAPQTLRDYPQTRMGGLLATRDTRAGLASLSAAFPTLRLTDLAQHIDRIRATMLVLTRLMNTALGMLLIIATLSIVAAATVNASLRRVPATVMRALGLQRRGVYSMALLEQIMLAATGCLVGVIAVQLCAGLMFQNLFALHYRMDFVYLSLVVSSVLGLFALIGFLAGHRQTQLSPSEAFRL
;
A
#
# COMPACT_ATOMS: atom_id res chain seq x y z
N MET A 1 -50.51 -9.18 -3.97
CA MET A 1 -50.98 -10.15 -4.99
C MET A 1 -50.04 -10.40 -6.19
N LEU A 2 -49.04 -9.54 -6.49
CA LEU A 2 -48.16 -9.69 -7.68
C LEU A 2 -46.97 -10.66 -7.54
N VAL A 3 -46.62 -11.09 -6.32
CA VAL A 3 -45.38 -11.86 -6.05
C VAL A 3 -45.46 -13.31 -6.55
N ARG A 4 -46.60 -13.99 -6.35
CA ARG A 4 -46.82 -15.38 -6.80
C ARG A 4 -46.70 -15.58 -8.32
N PRO A 5 -47.33 -14.75 -9.18
CA PRO A 5 -47.18 -14.89 -10.63
C PRO A 5 -45.77 -14.53 -11.11
N ALA A 6 -45.13 -13.51 -10.52
CA ALA A 6 -43.76 -13.14 -10.84
C ALA A 6 -42.76 -14.26 -10.51
N TRP A 7 -42.90 -14.92 -9.35
CA TRP A 7 -42.07 -16.06 -8.95
C TRP A 7 -42.22 -17.27 -9.89
N ARG A 8 -43.46 -17.62 -10.28
CA ARG A 8 -43.72 -18.72 -11.22
C ARG A 8 -43.10 -18.44 -12.60
N LEU A 9 -43.20 -17.20 -13.08
CA LEU A 9 -42.57 -16.78 -14.32
C LEU A 9 -41.04 -16.85 -14.23
N ALA A 10 -40.47 -16.31 -13.15
CA ALA A 10 -39.04 -16.32 -12.90
C ALA A 10 -38.47 -17.75 -12.88
N ARG A 11 -39.10 -18.67 -12.14
CA ARG A 11 -38.69 -20.08 -12.07
C ARG A 11 -38.70 -20.75 -13.44
N ARG A 12 -39.75 -20.55 -14.26
CA ARG A 12 -39.83 -21.14 -15.60
C ARG A 12 -38.77 -20.57 -16.56
N LEU A 13 -38.51 -19.27 -16.48
CA LEU A 13 -37.48 -18.61 -17.29
C LEU A 13 -36.07 -19.10 -16.90
N ILE A 14 -35.79 -19.25 -15.61
CA ILE A 14 -34.54 -19.84 -15.11
C ILE A 14 -34.41 -21.28 -15.60
N GLN A 15 -35.40 -22.15 -15.39
CA GLN A 15 -35.32 -23.55 -15.81
C GLN A 15 -35.06 -23.73 -17.31
N LYS A 16 -35.69 -22.91 -18.16
CA LYS A 16 -35.51 -23.00 -19.61
C LYS A 16 -34.13 -22.51 -20.09
N ARG A 17 -33.45 -21.65 -19.33
CA ARG A 17 -32.20 -21.01 -19.72
C ARG A 17 -31.06 -21.16 -18.70
N ALA A 18 -31.19 -22.04 -17.72
CA ALA A 18 -30.14 -22.32 -16.74
C ALA A 18 -28.86 -22.84 -17.41
N ASN A 19 -29.01 -23.57 -18.53
CA ASN A 19 -27.89 -24.12 -19.31
C ASN A 19 -27.40 -23.18 -20.44
N ALA A 20 -27.96 -21.97 -20.57
CA ALA A 20 -27.45 -21.02 -21.54
C ALA A 20 -26.04 -20.56 -21.13
N ARG A 21 -25.12 -20.47 -22.07
CA ARG A 21 -23.71 -20.13 -21.76
C ARG A 21 -23.61 -18.75 -21.14
N GLU A 22 -24.45 -17.83 -21.61
CA GLU A 22 -24.48 -16.44 -21.22
C GLU A 22 -24.99 -16.27 -19.77
N SER A 23 -25.95 -17.09 -19.33
CA SER A 23 -26.44 -17.09 -17.94
C SER A 23 -25.44 -17.75 -16.99
N VAL A 24 -24.83 -18.87 -17.39
CA VAL A 24 -23.75 -19.51 -16.62
C VAL A 24 -22.56 -18.57 -16.47
N LEU A 25 -22.18 -17.84 -17.54
CA LEU A 25 -21.10 -16.86 -17.50
C LEU A 25 -21.42 -15.68 -16.58
N LEU A 26 -22.67 -15.22 -16.53
CA LEU A 26 -23.10 -14.19 -15.57
C LEU A 26 -22.97 -14.68 -14.12
N VAL A 27 -23.46 -15.88 -13.82
CA VAL A 27 -23.36 -16.45 -12.46
C VAL A 27 -21.91 -16.67 -12.07
N MET A 28 -21.09 -17.25 -12.96
CA MET A 28 -19.65 -17.44 -12.71
C MET A 28 -18.93 -16.11 -12.50
N THR A 29 -19.23 -15.08 -13.30
CA THR A 29 -18.62 -13.75 -13.14
C THR A 29 -19.01 -13.11 -11.83
N MET A 30 -20.29 -13.13 -11.45
CA MET A 30 -20.73 -12.58 -10.17
C MET A 30 -20.15 -13.35 -8.99
N ALA A 31 -20.12 -14.69 -9.06
CA ALA A 31 -19.59 -15.52 -7.99
C ALA A 31 -18.09 -15.33 -7.82
N LEU A 32 -17.34 -15.31 -8.93
CA LEU A 32 -15.88 -15.09 -8.90
C LEU A 32 -15.53 -13.67 -8.46
N SER A 33 -16.32 -12.67 -8.89
CA SER A 33 -16.15 -11.29 -8.44
C SER A 33 -16.36 -11.18 -6.93
N SER A 34 -17.47 -11.75 -6.42
CA SER A 34 -17.75 -11.78 -4.99
C SER A 34 -16.68 -12.56 -4.22
N PHE A 35 -16.21 -13.69 -4.75
CA PHE A 35 -15.11 -14.47 -4.18
C PHE A 35 -13.84 -13.64 -4.01
N VAL A 36 -13.34 -13.02 -5.07
CA VAL A 36 -12.10 -12.24 -5.01
C VAL A 36 -12.25 -11.04 -4.09
N ILE A 37 -13.37 -10.32 -4.16
CA ILE A 37 -13.63 -9.17 -3.30
C ILE A 37 -13.66 -9.59 -1.83
N ALA A 38 -14.41 -10.65 -1.50
CA ALA A 38 -14.49 -11.16 -0.14
C ALA A 38 -13.13 -11.67 0.35
N SER A 39 -12.41 -12.41 -0.51
CA SER A 39 -11.09 -12.95 -0.21
C SER A 39 -10.08 -11.84 0.06
N LEU A 40 -10.05 -10.81 -0.79
CA LEU A 40 -9.15 -9.66 -0.62
C LEU A 40 -9.52 -8.83 0.62
N ASN A 41 -10.81 -8.65 0.92
CA ASN A 41 -11.24 -7.93 2.10
C ASN A 41 -10.87 -8.67 3.40
N LEU A 42 -11.15 -9.98 3.48
CA LEU A 42 -10.76 -10.83 4.60
C LEU A 42 -9.24 -10.85 4.78
N PHE A 43 -8.50 -10.93 3.67
CA PHE A 43 -7.05 -10.91 3.69
C PHE A 43 -6.49 -9.55 4.12
N SER A 44 -7.05 -8.45 3.62
CA SER A 44 -6.68 -7.08 4.02
C SER A 44 -6.92 -6.85 5.50
N LEU A 45 -8.09 -7.23 6.02
CA LEU A 45 -8.41 -7.13 7.45
C LEU A 45 -7.44 -7.94 8.31
N ASN A 46 -7.14 -9.18 7.93
CA ASN A 46 -6.19 -10.01 8.66
C ASN A 46 -4.78 -9.42 8.65
N VAL A 47 -4.35 -8.85 7.53
CA VAL A 47 -3.04 -8.23 7.40
C VAL A 47 -2.97 -6.94 8.21
N GLN A 48 -3.98 -6.08 8.13
CA GLN A 48 -4.04 -4.86 8.94
C GLN A 48 -4.08 -5.20 10.43
N GLN A 49 -4.84 -6.23 10.83
CA GLN A 49 -4.91 -6.67 12.21
C GLN A 49 -3.58 -7.26 12.67
N SER A 50 -2.99 -8.18 11.91
CA SER A 50 -1.70 -8.78 12.24
C SER A 50 -0.57 -7.75 12.25
N LEU A 51 -0.57 -6.79 11.33
CA LEU A 51 0.41 -5.70 11.33
C LEU A 51 0.22 -4.80 12.57
N ARG A 52 -1.02 -4.49 12.94
CA ARG A 52 -1.30 -3.75 14.18
C ARG A 52 -0.85 -4.51 15.41
N ASP A 53 -1.10 -5.81 15.45
CA ASP A 53 -0.69 -6.69 16.54
C ASP A 53 0.83 -6.83 16.60
N ASP A 54 1.52 -6.96 15.46
CA ASP A 54 2.98 -7.00 15.40
C ASP A 54 3.60 -5.66 15.80
N ILE A 55 3.07 -4.53 15.30
CA ILE A 55 3.56 -3.20 15.67
C ILE A 55 3.30 -2.90 17.15
N SER A 56 2.15 -3.27 17.70
CA SER A 56 1.87 -3.12 19.14
C SER A 56 2.75 -4.02 20.00
N GLN A 57 3.09 -5.22 19.54
CA GLN A 57 4.13 -6.05 20.16
C GLN A 57 5.50 -5.36 20.15
N PHE A 58 5.88 -4.68 19.05
CA PHE A 58 7.12 -3.89 19.02
C PHE A 58 7.07 -2.62 19.86
N LEU A 59 5.89 -2.05 20.11
CA LEU A 59 5.76 -0.90 21.01
C LEU A 59 5.75 -1.31 22.49
N GLY A 60 5.52 -2.60 22.77
CA GLY A 60 5.34 -3.14 24.11
C GLY A 60 3.90 -2.97 24.65
N ALA A 61 3.02 -2.27 23.91
CA ALA A 61 1.61 -2.03 24.23
C ALA A 61 0.83 -1.45 23.02
N PRO A 62 -0.52 -1.54 23.01
CA PRO A 62 -1.37 -0.96 21.97
C PRO A 62 -1.25 0.58 21.82
N LEU A 63 -1.07 1.28 22.94
CA LEU A 63 -0.90 2.74 22.97
C LEU A 63 0.22 3.11 23.94
N VAL A 64 1.17 3.90 23.45
CA VAL A 64 2.30 4.39 24.24
C VAL A 64 2.32 5.90 24.19
N VAL A 65 2.35 6.54 25.35
CA VAL A 65 2.57 8.00 25.46
C VAL A 65 4.03 8.22 25.81
N ARG A 66 4.75 8.97 24.99
CA ARG A 66 6.16 9.34 25.14
C ARG A 66 6.30 10.82 25.51
N SER A 67 7.27 11.11 26.37
CA SER A 67 7.69 12.47 26.70
C SER A 67 9.18 12.51 27.02
N ASP A 68 9.82 13.63 26.69
CA ASP A 68 11.22 13.94 27.08
C ASP A 68 11.30 14.60 28.46
N VAL A 69 10.15 14.87 29.07
CA VAL A 69 10.01 15.50 30.39
C VAL A 69 9.25 14.53 31.30
N PRO A 70 9.55 14.49 32.61
CA PRO A 70 8.76 13.70 33.55
C PRO A 70 7.26 14.02 33.42
N PHE A 71 6.43 12.99 33.31
CA PHE A 71 4.99 13.16 33.31
C PHE A 71 4.54 13.75 34.66
N ALA A 72 3.98 14.97 34.66
CA ALA A 72 3.26 15.49 35.81
C ALA A 72 2.04 14.59 36.06
N LYS A 73 1.93 13.94 37.24
CA LYS A 73 0.87 12.98 37.68
C LYS A 73 -0.26 12.78 36.65
N LEU A 74 0.04 12.09 35.55
CA LEU A 74 -0.90 11.85 34.46
C LEU A 74 -1.50 10.47 34.66
N ALA A 75 -2.44 10.42 35.61
CA ALA A 75 -3.34 9.28 35.76
C ALA A 75 -4.63 9.60 34.99
N PHE A 76 -4.62 9.47 33.67
CA PHE A 76 -5.88 9.29 32.95
C PHE A 76 -6.40 7.89 33.31
N SER A 77 -7.18 7.82 34.39
CA SER A 77 -7.88 6.61 34.80
C SER A 77 -9.23 6.56 34.08
N HIS A 78 -9.37 5.67 33.12
CA HIS A 78 -10.66 5.29 32.56
C HIS A 78 -11.01 3.90 33.11
N PRO A 79 -12.27 3.61 33.47
CA PRO A 79 -12.65 2.31 34.06
C PRO A 79 -12.37 1.11 33.13
N GLU A 80 -12.34 1.33 31.81
CA GLU A 80 -11.99 0.31 30.81
C GLU A 80 -10.50 0.25 30.42
N LEU A 81 -9.65 1.07 31.05
CA LEU A 81 -8.19 1.07 30.84
C LEU A 81 -7.49 0.43 32.04
N GLN A 82 -6.52 -0.44 31.77
CA GLN A 82 -5.63 -0.95 32.80
C GLN A 82 -4.67 0.14 33.29
N SER A 83 -4.11 -0.05 34.49
CA SER A 83 -3.11 0.88 35.05
C SER A 83 -1.89 0.97 34.13
N PRO A 84 -1.40 2.20 33.81
CA PRO A 84 -0.32 2.35 32.86
C PRO A 84 0.98 1.74 33.38
N VAL A 85 1.66 0.98 32.53
CA VAL A 85 3.01 0.47 32.80
C VAL A 85 4.01 1.58 32.49
N ILE A 86 4.94 1.85 33.40
CA ILE A 86 5.85 2.99 33.32
C ILE A 86 7.25 2.47 32.98
N THR A 87 7.85 3.05 31.95
CA THR A 87 9.26 2.81 31.63
C THR A 87 10.01 4.14 31.49
N ARG A 88 11.25 4.17 31.97
CA ARG A 88 12.12 5.34 31.91
C ARG A 88 13.49 4.94 31.40
N THR A 89 14.00 5.63 30.40
CA THR A 89 15.28 5.26 29.76
C THR A 89 16.26 6.42 29.79
N PHE A 90 17.49 6.15 30.23
CA PHE A 90 18.55 7.14 30.35
C PHE A 90 19.85 6.62 29.73
N THR A 91 20.70 7.53 29.26
CA THR A 91 22.09 7.20 28.93
C THR A 91 22.97 7.48 30.14
N THR A 92 23.70 6.48 30.62
CA THR A 92 24.57 6.60 31.80
C THR A 92 25.84 5.77 31.65
N GLY A 93 26.87 6.08 32.44
CA GLY A 93 28.06 5.24 32.54
C GLY A 93 27.82 4.07 33.50
N ALA A 94 28.18 2.87 33.07
CA ALA A 94 28.31 1.69 33.92
C ALA A 94 29.78 1.39 34.15
N THR A 95 30.14 1.09 35.40
CA THR A 95 31.50 0.72 35.80
C THR A 95 31.47 -0.68 36.39
N SER A 96 32.30 -1.58 35.87
CA SER A 96 32.64 -2.86 36.50
C SER A 96 34.03 -2.77 37.14
N ALA A 97 34.45 -3.83 37.83
CA ALA A 97 35.82 -3.96 38.32
C ALA A 97 36.87 -3.91 37.18
N TYR A 98 36.46 -4.18 35.93
CA TYR A 98 37.35 -4.37 34.80
C TYR A 98 37.23 -3.29 33.72
N ALA A 99 36.07 -2.66 33.56
CA ALA A 99 35.80 -1.76 32.44
C ALA A 99 34.76 -0.68 32.76
N TYR A 100 34.84 0.43 32.03
CA TYR A 100 33.84 1.49 32.03
C TYR A 100 33.20 1.61 30.64
N GLN A 101 31.88 1.58 30.57
CA GLN A 101 31.15 1.68 29.30
C GLN A 101 29.90 2.55 29.45
N THR A 102 29.61 3.35 28.42
CA THR A 102 28.31 4.05 28.34
C THR A 102 27.22 3.07 27.93
N VAL A 103 26.16 3.01 28.72
CA VAL A 103 25.03 2.08 28.56
C VAL A 103 23.68 2.81 28.52
N SER A 104 22.69 2.17 27.93
CA SER A 104 21.29 2.57 28.02
C SER A 104 20.66 1.89 29.24
N LEU A 105 20.42 2.69 30.28
CA LEU A 105 19.75 2.26 31.51
C LEU A 105 18.25 2.37 31.34
N LYS A 106 17.54 1.25 31.45
CA LYS A 106 16.07 1.20 31.44
C LYS A 106 15.53 0.83 32.81
N ALA A 107 14.70 1.69 33.38
CA ALA A 107 13.96 1.39 34.59
C ALA A 107 12.53 0.97 34.22
N VAL A 108 12.09 -0.20 34.68
CA VAL A 108 10.79 -0.80 34.31
C VAL A 108 9.93 -1.09 35.54
N SER A 109 8.61 -0.92 35.41
CA SER A 109 7.66 -1.43 36.41
C SER A 109 7.52 -2.96 36.31
N SER A 110 7.08 -3.60 37.41
CA SER A 110 6.94 -5.06 37.53
C SER A 110 6.00 -5.70 36.50
N THR A 111 5.08 -4.92 35.94
CA THR A 111 4.09 -5.33 34.93
C THR A 111 4.60 -5.24 33.48
N TYR A 112 5.87 -4.90 33.27
CA TYR A 112 6.46 -4.82 31.93
C TYR A 112 6.87 -6.23 31.41
N PRO A 113 6.68 -6.52 30.10
CA PRO A 113 5.92 -5.76 29.11
C PRO A 113 4.41 -6.03 29.18
N VAL A 114 3.60 -5.12 28.62
CA VAL A 114 2.14 -5.31 28.47
C VAL A 114 1.83 -6.26 27.31
N GLN A 115 2.59 -6.14 26.22
CA GLN A 115 2.45 -6.92 25.00
C GLN A 115 3.83 -7.17 24.36
N GLY A 116 4.00 -8.31 23.68
CA GLY A 116 5.25 -8.65 22.99
C GLY A 116 6.10 -9.69 23.71
N ARG A 117 7.11 -10.22 23.02
CA ARG A 117 8.00 -11.26 23.55
C ARG A 117 9.15 -10.64 24.34
N PHE A 118 9.12 -10.82 25.65
CA PHE A 118 10.25 -10.56 26.54
C PHE A 118 10.81 -11.90 27.01
N ALA A 119 12.13 -12.04 27.01
CA ALA A 119 12.81 -13.25 27.46
C ALA A 119 14.11 -12.87 28.17
N VAL A 120 14.25 -13.32 29.41
CA VAL A 120 15.46 -13.19 30.22
C VAL A 120 15.87 -14.57 30.70
N GLN A 121 17.15 -14.88 30.59
CA GLN A 121 17.76 -16.10 31.12
C GLN A 121 18.45 -15.78 32.44
N LEU A 122 18.02 -16.42 33.53
CA LEU A 122 18.63 -16.26 34.84
C LEU A 122 19.73 -17.31 35.06
N ALA A 123 20.49 -17.15 36.15
CA ALA A 123 21.58 -18.06 36.54
C ALA A 123 21.14 -19.53 36.76
N ASP A 124 19.85 -19.78 36.99
CA ASP A 124 19.23 -21.10 37.10
C ASP A 124 18.78 -21.69 35.75
N ASN A 125 19.12 -21.06 34.63
CA ASN A 125 18.65 -21.38 33.28
C ASN A 125 17.12 -21.27 33.08
N MET A 126 16.39 -20.67 34.01
CA MET A 126 14.96 -20.41 33.83
C MET A 126 14.76 -19.23 32.86
N LEU A 127 13.95 -19.45 31.83
CA LEU A 127 13.49 -18.41 30.92
C LEU A 127 12.28 -17.70 31.54
N LYS A 128 12.40 -16.41 31.79
CA LYS A 128 11.31 -15.58 32.31
C LYS A 128 10.79 -14.59 31.28
N HIS A 129 9.47 -14.36 31.33
CA HIS A 129 8.73 -13.58 30.34
C HIS A 129 8.19 -12.23 30.85
N HIS A 130 8.34 -11.92 32.15
CA HIS A 130 7.90 -10.65 32.75
C HIS A 130 8.94 -10.06 33.71
N ALA A 131 8.94 -8.74 33.86
CA ALA A 131 9.83 -7.99 34.74
C ALA A 131 9.44 -8.01 36.23
N ALA A 132 8.47 -8.85 36.62
CA ALA A 132 7.98 -8.95 38.00
C ALA A 132 9.07 -9.42 38.98
N ASP A 133 10.03 -10.19 38.49
CA ASP A 133 11.08 -10.83 39.28
C ASP A 133 12.38 -10.01 39.35
N LEU A 134 12.38 -8.78 38.83
CA LEU A 134 13.52 -7.89 38.92
C LEU A 134 13.55 -7.23 40.29
N GLU A 135 14.37 -7.77 41.20
CA GLU A 135 14.56 -7.23 42.54
C GLU A 135 15.20 -5.83 42.50
N PRO A 136 14.89 -4.94 43.47
CA PRO A 136 15.40 -3.57 43.50
C PRO A 136 16.94 -3.46 43.48
N ASN A 137 17.68 -4.45 43.99
CA ASN A 137 19.15 -4.45 44.02
C ASN A 137 19.78 -5.27 42.89
N SER A 138 18.98 -5.71 41.92
CA SER A 138 19.44 -6.53 40.80
C SER A 138 19.33 -5.80 39.47
N ALA A 139 20.19 -6.18 38.52
CA ALA A 139 20.19 -5.66 37.16
C ALA A 139 20.22 -6.80 36.15
N TRP A 140 19.45 -6.66 35.07
CA TRP A 140 19.55 -7.53 33.91
C TRP A 140 20.36 -6.86 32.81
N LEU A 141 21.31 -7.59 32.25
CA LEU A 141 22.22 -7.07 31.23
C LEU A 141 21.94 -7.77 29.91
N ASP A 142 22.00 -7.03 28.82
CA ASP A 142 22.04 -7.62 27.48
C ASP A 142 23.40 -8.26 27.20
N GLN A 143 23.45 -9.23 26.31
CA GLN A 143 24.67 -9.99 25.98
C GLN A 143 25.86 -9.07 25.66
N ARG A 144 25.61 -7.97 24.95
CA ARG A 144 26.64 -6.97 24.61
C ARG A 144 27.14 -6.21 25.85
N ALA A 145 26.28 -5.93 26.82
CA ALA A 145 26.66 -5.26 28.06
C ALA A 145 27.54 -6.19 28.92
N MET A 146 27.18 -7.46 28.99
CA MET A 146 28.00 -8.49 29.67
C MET A 146 29.38 -8.61 29.05
N GLN A 147 29.47 -8.68 27.72
CA GLN A 147 30.76 -8.79 27.01
C GLN A 147 31.62 -7.53 27.14
N THR A 148 31.03 -6.34 27.01
CA THR A 148 31.80 -5.07 27.05
C THR A 148 32.26 -4.70 28.45
N LEU A 149 31.47 -5.02 29.48
CA LEU A 149 31.85 -4.80 30.88
C LEU A 149 32.64 -5.98 31.47
N ASN A 150 32.80 -7.07 30.71
CA ASN A 150 33.40 -8.34 31.13
C ASN A 150 32.78 -8.88 32.44
N LEU A 151 31.46 -8.99 32.45
CA LEU A 151 30.64 -9.39 33.61
C LEU A 151 29.89 -10.69 33.33
N GLY A 152 29.89 -11.60 34.31
CA GLY A 152 29.05 -12.80 34.36
C GLY A 152 27.80 -12.62 35.22
N LEU A 153 26.95 -13.66 35.25
CA LEU A 153 25.82 -13.74 36.18
C LEU A 153 26.36 -13.87 37.62
N GLY A 154 25.89 -13.04 38.54
CA GLY A 154 26.35 -12.97 39.94
C GLY A 154 27.34 -11.85 40.24
N ASP A 155 27.95 -11.24 39.22
CA ASP A 155 28.90 -10.13 39.41
C ASP A 155 28.18 -8.81 39.73
N THR A 156 28.93 -7.81 40.22
CA THR A 156 28.39 -6.49 40.53
C THR A 156 28.71 -5.45 39.46
N VAL A 157 27.72 -4.61 39.14
CA VAL A 157 27.84 -3.46 38.25
C VAL A 157 27.46 -2.19 38.99
N LYS A 158 28.30 -1.16 38.88
CA LYS A 158 28.06 0.15 39.46
C LYS A 158 27.43 1.08 38.43
N LEU A 159 26.26 1.61 38.77
CA LEU A 159 25.47 2.55 37.96
C LEU A 159 25.29 3.86 38.74
N GLY A 160 26.03 4.89 38.32
CA GLY A 160 26.05 6.16 39.06
C GLY A 160 26.54 5.97 40.49
N ARG A 161 25.64 6.12 41.47
CA ARG A 161 25.93 5.97 42.91
C ARG A 161 25.56 4.61 43.49
N ALA A 162 24.79 3.80 42.78
CA ALA A 162 24.28 2.52 43.28
C ALA A 162 25.00 1.33 42.64
N GLU A 163 25.09 0.23 43.39
CA GLU A 163 25.67 -1.03 42.95
C GLU A 163 24.55 -2.07 42.82
N PHE A 164 24.59 -2.84 41.74
CA PHE A 164 23.58 -3.85 41.40
C PHE A 164 24.25 -5.18 41.12
N VAL A 165 23.60 -6.28 41.51
CA VAL A 165 24.03 -7.63 41.17
C VAL A 165 23.43 -8.05 39.83
N VAL A 166 24.24 -8.58 38.93
CA VAL A 166 23.82 -9.07 37.62
C VAL A 166 23.07 -10.39 37.79
N SER A 167 21.73 -10.36 37.69
CA SER A 167 20.88 -11.52 37.99
C SER A 167 20.34 -12.25 36.75
N GLY A 168 20.49 -11.68 35.55
CA GLY A 168 19.95 -12.26 34.32
C GLY A 168 20.47 -11.62 33.03
N GLU A 169 20.47 -12.42 31.97
CA GLU A 169 20.81 -12.03 30.59
C GLU A 169 19.54 -11.76 29.77
N ILE A 170 19.45 -10.59 29.13
CA ILE A 170 18.31 -10.21 28.29
C ILE A 170 18.49 -10.85 26.90
N LEU A 171 17.63 -11.81 26.56
CA LEU A 171 17.62 -12.49 25.26
C LEU A 171 16.71 -11.80 24.23
N ALA A 172 15.55 -11.30 24.68
CA ALA A 172 14.59 -10.61 23.82
C ALA A 172 13.87 -9.48 24.54
N GLU A 173 13.78 -8.32 23.88
CA GLU A 173 13.07 -7.14 24.38
C GLU A 173 12.13 -6.58 23.29
N PRO A 174 10.82 -6.42 23.57
CA PRO A 174 9.84 -6.05 22.57
C PRO A 174 10.03 -4.64 21.99
N ASP A 175 10.34 -3.65 22.83
CA ASP A 175 10.43 -2.23 22.45
C ASP A 175 11.82 -1.73 22.10
N ARG A 176 12.81 -2.62 22.03
CA ARG A 176 14.21 -2.30 21.75
C ARG A 176 14.37 -1.51 20.45
N LEU A 177 13.70 -1.95 19.38
CA LEU A 177 13.76 -1.35 18.04
C LEU A 177 13.15 0.04 17.94
N THR A 178 12.20 0.36 18.83
CA THR A 178 11.51 1.66 18.83
C THR A 178 12.32 2.75 19.50
N GLN A 179 13.32 2.38 20.30
CA GLN A 179 14.14 3.31 21.06
C GLN A 179 15.39 3.67 20.25
N LEU A 180 15.57 4.97 19.96
CA LEU A 180 16.72 5.54 19.25
C LEU A 180 18.09 5.19 19.89
N GLN A 181 18.09 4.63 21.10
CA GLN A 181 19.26 4.21 21.87
C GLN A 181 19.69 2.75 21.64
N HIS A 182 19.14 2.04 20.65
CA HIS A 182 19.50 0.64 20.31
C HIS A 182 21.01 0.42 20.07
N THR A 183 21.78 1.50 19.86
CA THR A 183 23.23 1.44 19.60
C THR A 183 24.09 1.25 20.84
N LEU A 184 23.55 1.51 22.05
CA LEU A 184 24.27 1.34 23.33
C LEU A 184 23.95 -0.04 23.96
N PRO A 185 24.89 -0.65 24.72
CA PRO A 185 24.59 -1.83 25.53
C PRO A 185 23.47 -1.53 26.55
N ARG A 186 22.58 -2.50 26.79
CA ARG A 186 21.36 -2.32 27.61
C ARG A 186 21.55 -2.87 29.02
N ILE A 187 21.14 -2.09 30.02
CA ILE A 187 21.00 -2.54 31.42
C ILE A 187 19.59 -2.19 31.91
N MET A 188 18.89 -3.16 32.50
CA MET A 188 17.53 -3.01 33.00
C MET A 188 17.49 -3.14 34.53
N ILE A 189 16.82 -2.19 35.19
CA ILE A 189 16.63 -2.15 36.66
C ILE A 189 15.17 -1.93 37.03
N ASN A 190 14.82 -2.22 38.28
CA ASN A 190 13.48 -1.93 38.80
C ASN A 190 13.24 -0.41 38.88
N LEU A 191 12.05 0.06 38.51
CA LEU A 191 11.67 1.47 38.57
C LEU A 191 11.88 2.11 39.94
N LYS A 192 11.67 1.36 41.03
CA LYS A 192 11.88 1.86 42.40
C LYS A 192 13.35 2.12 42.73
N ALA A 193 14.26 1.38 42.09
CA ALA A 193 15.69 1.48 42.34
C ALA A 193 16.38 2.63 41.57
N LEU A 194 15.70 3.19 40.56
CA LEU A 194 16.22 4.30 39.77
C LEU A 194 16.60 5.52 40.64
N ALA A 195 15.80 5.83 41.67
CA ALA A 195 16.06 6.96 42.57
C ALA A 195 17.42 6.82 43.30
N ASN A 196 17.84 5.60 43.60
CA ASN A 196 19.08 5.31 44.33
C ASN A 196 20.33 5.51 43.45
N THR A 197 20.19 5.43 42.13
CA THR A 197 21.33 5.56 41.19
C THR A 197 21.90 6.98 41.13
N GLY A 198 21.13 7.99 41.56
CA GLY A 198 21.50 9.40 41.43
C GLY A 198 21.49 9.93 39.99
N VAL A 199 21.01 9.14 39.01
CA VAL A 199 20.75 9.58 37.64
C VAL A 199 19.56 10.53 37.69
N ASN A 200 19.83 11.82 37.83
CA ASN A 200 18.84 12.84 38.12
C ASN A 200 17.97 13.17 36.89
N GLU A 201 16.65 13.17 37.09
CA GLU A 201 15.61 13.42 36.06
C GLU A 201 15.71 14.82 35.41
N GLN A 202 16.31 15.79 36.09
CA GLN A 202 16.37 17.17 35.62
C GLN A 202 17.57 17.48 34.71
N ASN A 203 18.68 16.73 34.82
CA ASN A 203 19.94 17.05 34.13
C ASN A 203 20.30 16.06 33.03
N ASN A 204 19.76 14.83 33.10
CA ASN A 204 20.02 13.77 32.14
C ASN A 204 18.74 13.54 31.32
N ARG A 205 18.71 14.01 30.06
CA ARG A 205 17.54 13.93 29.16
C ARG A 205 17.07 12.48 29.02
N GLY A 206 16.09 12.10 29.84
CA GLY A 206 15.51 10.76 29.88
C GLY A 206 14.28 10.67 28.98
N GLU A 207 14.05 9.48 28.44
CA GLU A 207 12.82 9.16 27.72
C GLU A 207 11.82 8.54 28.69
N TYR A 208 10.66 9.16 28.85
CA TYR A 208 9.58 8.71 29.73
C TYR A 208 8.45 8.12 28.88
N ARG A 209 7.99 6.91 29.23
CA ARG A 209 6.91 6.22 28.51
C ARG A 209 5.84 5.70 29.47
N LEU A 210 4.58 5.91 29.08
CA LEU A 210 3.40 5.29 29.69
C LEU A 210 2.78 4.33 28.67
N LEU A 211 2.66 3.06 29.03
CA LEU A 211 2.09 2.01 28.19
C LEU A 211 0.67 1.69 28.68
N TYR A 212 -0.32 1.82 27.80
CA TYR A 212 -1.74 1.61 28.10
C TYR A 212 -2.29 0.39 27.35
N SER A 213 -3.14 -0.38 28.04
CA SER A 213 -3.94 -1.48 27.51
C SER A 213 -5.41 -1.33 27.93
N GLY A 214 -6.34 -1.72 27.06
CA GLY A 214 -7.78 -1.65 27.33
C GLY A 214 -8.62 -1.89 26.08
N SER A 215 -9.92 -1.57 26.14
CA SER A 215 -10.84 -1.66 25.00
C SER A 215 -10.42 -0.69 23.88
N THR A 216 -10.67 -1.06 22.62
CA THR A 216 -10.30 -0.23 21.44
C THR A 216 -10.97 1.14 21.48
N SER A 217 -12.22 1.22 21.97
CA SER A 217 -12.95 2.48 22.12
C SER A 217 -12.32 3.40 23.17
N ALA A 218 -11.92 2.87 24.33
CA ALA A 218 -11.30 3.65 25.39
C ALA A 218 -9.91 4.18 24.99
N LEU A 219 -9.13 3.37 24.26
CA LEU A 219 -7.82 3.79 23.73
C LEU A 219 -7.95 4.92 22.69
N GLU A 220 -8.93 4.87 21.79
CA GLU A 220 -9.16 5.94 20.81
C GLU A 220 -9.67 7.24 21.46
N GLN A 221 -10.52 7.14 22.49
CA GLN A 221 -10.93 8.31 23.28
C GLN A 221 -9.74 8.95 24.00
N LEU A 222 -8.89 8.14 24.66
CA LEU A 222 -7.68 8.62 25.31
C LEU A 222 -6.75 9.34 24.33
N LYS A 223 -6.51 8.74 23.16
CA LYS A 223 -5.70 9.33 22.08
C LYS A 223 -6.25 10.67 21.61
N THR A 224 -7.56 10.75 21.38
CA THR A 224 -8.22 11.98 20.90
C THR A 224 -8.11 13.09 21.95
N ASN A 225 -8.36 12.75 23.23
CA ASN A 225 -8.25 13.69 24.35
C ASN A 225 -6.80 14.17 24.55
N LEU A 226 -5.83 13.26 24.54
CA LEU A 226 -4.41 13.61 24.69
C LEU A 226 -3.92 14.55 23.58
N ARG A 227 -4.32 14.30 22.32
CA ARG A 227 -3.99 15.19 21.19
C ARG A 227 -4.61 16.58 21.33
N ALA A 228 -5.82 16.68 21.87
CA ALA A 228 -6.49 17.97 22.04
C ALA A 228 -5.95 18.78 23.23
N THR A 229 -5.63 18.13 24.34
CA THR A 229 -5.27 18.81 25.60
C THR A 229 -3.77 19.06 25.74
N ARG A 230 -2.91 18.19 25.16
CA ARG A 230 -1.46 18.22 25.35
C ARG A 230 -0.73 17.84 24.05
N PRO A 231 -0.66 18.74 23.05
CA PRO A 231 0.06 18.48 21.79
C PRO A 231 1.58 18.25 21.99
N GLU A 232 2.12 18.62 23.15
CA GLU A 232 3.51 18.38 23.52
C GLU A 232 3.83 16.90 23.81
N LEU A 233 2.82 16.08 24.14
CA LEU A 233 2.98 14.67 24.41
C LEU A 233 2.90 13.87 23.12
N GLU A 234 3.83 12.94 22.94
CA GLU A 234 3.82 12.10 21.77
C GLU A 234 3.01 10.84 22.02
N VAL A 235 1.97 10.64 21.22
CA VAL A 235 1.15 9.44 21.27
C VAL A 235 1.56 8.51 20.13
N LEU A 236 2.22 7.42 20.50
CA LEU A 236 2.62 6.33 19.62
C LEU A 236 1.55 5.24 19.63
N THR A 237 0.99 4.95 18.47
CA THR A 237 0.05 3.84 18.25
C THR A 237 0.47 3.04 17.03
N ALA A 238 -0.05 1.81 16.90
CA ALA A 238 0.18 0.99 15.72
C ALA A 238 -0.22 1.69 14.40
N ASP A 239 -1.25 2.54 14.46
CA ASP A 239 -1.75 3.32 13.33
C ASP A 239 -1.05 4.68 13.15
N SER A 240 -0.12 5.06 14.03
CA SER A 240 0.59 6.34 13.92
C SER A 240 1.68 6.24 12.85
N GLY A 241 1.57 7.05 11.78
CA GLY A 241 2.49 7.08 10.62
C GLY A 241 3.94 7.45 10.92
N ARG A 242 4.31 7.65 12.20
CA ARG A 242 5.66 8.00 12.65
C ARG A 242 6.63 6.82 12.57
N HIS A 243 6.13 5.58 12.53
CA HIS A 243 6.98 4.38 12.42
C HIS A 243 7.27 4.00 10.95
N PRO A 244 8.52 3.66 10.57
CA PRO A 244 8.83 3.16 9.22
C PRO A 244 7.91 2.01 8.76
N PHE A 245 7.69 1.01 9.61
CA PHE A 245 6.75 -0.10 9.33
C PHE A 245 5.29 0.35 9.14
N ALA A 246 4.80 1.35 9.88
CA ALA A 246 3.45 1.88 9.70
C ALA A 246 3.28 2.56 8.34
N ARG A 247 4.30 3.28 7.85
CA ARG A 247 4.27 3.89 6.50
C ARG A 247 4.28 2.84 5.39
N ILE A 248 5.04 1.78 5.57
CA ILE A 248 5.10 0.65 4.62
C ILE A 248 3.74 -0.08 4.59
N ALA A 249 3.16 -0.34 5.77
CA ALA A 249 1.83 -0.92 5.92
C ALA A 249 0.72 -0.02 5.34
N ALA A 250 0.79 1.29 5.54
CA ALA A 250 -0.15 2.24 4.96
C ALA A 250 -0.05 2.26 3.43
N ARG A 251 1.17 2.22 2.87
CA ARG A 251 1.39 2.11 1.42
C ARG A 251 0.84 0.79 0.86
N ALA A 252 1.07 -0.32 1.56
CA ALA A 252 0.49 -1.62 1.23
C ALA A 252 -1.05 -1.58 1.19
N SER A 253 -1.64 -0.99 2.24
CA SER A 253 -3.09 -0.84 2.40
C SER A 253 -3.68 0.01 1.26
N ASN A 254 -3.06 1.16 0.97
CA ASN A 254 -3.49 2.03 -0.13
C ASN A 254 -3.45 1.32 -1.48
N LEU A 255 -2.42 0.49 -1.72
CA LEU A 255 -2.34 -0.30 -2.94
C LEU A 255 -3.42 -1.39 -2.99
N LEU A 256 -3.66 -2.11 -1.88
CA LEU A 256 -4.74 -3.09 -1.79
C LEU A 256 -6.10 -2.46 -2.06
N HIS A 257 -6.36 -1.28 -1.50
CA HIS A 257 -7.57 -0.52 -1.75
C HIS A 257 -7.71 -0.11 -3.22
N LEU A 258 -6.60 0.26 -3.87
CA LEU A 258 -6.60 0.56 -5.31
C LEU A 258 -6.93 -0.68 -6.15
N VAL A 259 -6.30 -1.83 -5.85
CA VAL A 259 -6.60 -3.11 -6.53
C VAL A 259 -8.06 -3.51 -6.30
N PHE A 260 -8.55 -3.35 -5.08
CA PHE A 260 -9.95 -3.60 -4.73
C PHE A 260 -10.91 -2.74 -5.54
N ALA A 261 -10.64 -1.44 -5.66
CA ALA A 261 -11.46 -0.55 -6.46
C ALA A 261 -11.47 -0.94 -7.94
N PHE A 262 -10.32 -1.35 -8.51
CA PHE A 262 -10.29 -1.87 -9.88
C PHE A 262 -11.07 -3.18 -10.04
N LEU A 263 -10.97 -4.09 -9.08
CA LEU A 263 -11.75 -5.33 -9.07
C LEU A 263 -13.25 -5.05 -9.12
N VAL A 264 -13.74 -4.11 -8.30
CA VAL A 264 -15.14 -3.69 -8.29
C VAL A 264 -15.55 -3.08 -9.63
N LEU A 265 -14.69 -2.26 -10.25
CA LEU A 265 -14.96 -1.65 -11.55
C LEU A 265 -15.03 -2.67 -12.68
N ILE A 266 -14.07 -3.61 -12.73
CA ILE A 266 -14.06 -4.70 -13.73
C ILE A 266 -15.28 -5.60 -13.53
N ALA A 267 -15.56 -6.00 -12.29
CA ALA A 267 -16.74 -6.80 -11.97
C ALA A 267 -18.03 -6.08 -12.40
N GLY A 268 -18.19 -4.81 -12.03
CA GLY A 268 -19.36 -4.01 -12.35
C GLY A 268 -19.58 -3.83 -13.85
N THR A 269 -18.54 -3.48 -14.59
CA THR A 269 -18.63 -3.32 -16.06
C THR A 269 -18.92 -4.63 -16.78
N THR A 270 -18.39 -5.76 -16.27
CA THR A 270 -18.68 -7.10 -16.80
C THR A 270 -20.14 -7.50 -16.53
N VAL A 271 -20.61 -7.30 -15.29
CA VAL A 271 -22.01 -7.53 -14.91
C VAL A 271 -22.94 -6.66 -15.74
N ALA A 272 -22.59 -5.39 -15.97
CA ALA A 272 -23.36 -4.49 -16.83
C ALA A 272 -23.48 -5.01 -18.26
N THR A 273 -22.36 -5.48 -18.82
CA THR A 273 -22.28 -5.99 -20.19
C THR A 273 -23.12 -7.25 -20.34
N LEU A 274 -22.98 -8.22 -19.44
CA LEU A 274 -23.73 -9.48 -19.45
C LEU A 274 -25.22 -9.25 -19.18
N SER A 275 -25.55 -8.46 -18.17
CA SER A 275 -26.94 -8.18 -17.80
C SER A 275 -27.69 -7.46 -18.91
N LYS A 276 -27.06 -6.47 -19.56
CA LYS A 276 -27.65 -5.77 -20.71
C LYS A 276 -27.88 -6.70 -21.89
N HIS A 277 -26.94 -7.62 -22.14
CA HIS A 277 -27.10 -8.62 -23.19
C HIS A 277 -28.29 -9.57 -22.89
N LEU A 278 -28.35 -10.12 -21.68
CA LEU A 278 -29.45 -10.97 -21.21
C LEU A 278 -30.80 -10.26 -21.25
N LEU A 279 -30.87 -9.01 -20.77
CA LEU A 279 -32.08 -8.19 -20.81
C LEU A 279 -32.60 -7.97 -22.23
N ASN A 280 -31.70 -7.71 -23.18
CA ASN A 280 -32.08 -7.55 -24.59
C ASN A 280 -32.63 -8.85 -25.18
N GLU A 281 -32.06 -10.00 -24.85
CA GLU A 281 -32.61 -11.28 -25.30
C GLU A 281 -33.99 -11.57 -24.68
N PHE A 282 -34.14 -11.27 -23.38
CA PHE A 282 -35.43 -11.42 -22.71
C PHE A 282 -36.47 -10.42 -23.20
N SER A 283 -36.07 -9.30 -23.80
CA SER A 283 -36.98 -8.28 -24.31
C SER A 283 -38.00 -8.83 -25.30
N ILE A 284 -37.62 -9.74 -26.20
CA ILE A 284 -38.54 -10.29 -27.21
C ILE A 284 -39.61 -11.14 -26.53
N SER A 285 -39.20 -12.07 -25.67
CA SER A 285 -40.13 -12.93 -24.93
C SER A 285 -41.02 -12.13 -23.97
N ALA A 286 -40.45 -11.10 -23.31
CA ALA A 286 -41.18 -10.19 -22.45
C ALA A 286 -42.23 -9.37 -23.23
N THR A 287 -41.89 -8.93 -24.44
CA THR A 287 -42.81 -8.22 -25.32
C THR A 287 -43.96 -9.12 -25.79
N VAL A 288 -43.69 -10.37 -26.14
CA VAL A 288 -44.75 -11.35 -26.48
C VAL A 288 -45.67 -11.58 -25.27
N LEU A 289 -45.12 -11.79 -24.08
CA LEU A 289 -45.92 -11.93 -22.85
C LEU A 289 -46.78 -10.70 -22.56
N ARG A 290 -46.24 -9.49 -22.79
CA ARG A 290 -47.00 -8.23 -22.67
C ARG A 290 -48.10 -8.12 -23.72
N ALA A 291 -47.85 -8.57 -24.96
CA ALA A 291 -48.85 -8.63 -26.02
C ALA A 291 -49.99 -9.60 -25.68
N MET A 292 -49.69 -10.67 -24.94
CA MET A 292 -50.69 -11.63 -24.41
C MET A 292 -51.38 -11.15 -23.11
N GLY A 293 -51.18 -9.90 -22.69
CA GLY A 293 -51.89 -9.30 -21.55
C GLY A 293 -51.18 -9.37 -20.19
N VAL A 294 -49.93 -9.84 -20.11
CA VAL A 294 -49.16 -9.82 -18.84
C VAL A 294 -48.80 -8.39 -18.44
N GLY A 295 -49.17 -7.99 -17.22
CA GLY A 295 -48.88 -6.66 -16.68
C GLY A 295 -47.39 -6.34 -16.58
N LYS A 296 -47.02 -5.08 -16.90
CA LYS A 296 -45.63 -4.58 -16.88
C LYS A 296 -44.91 -4.81 -15.54
N SER A 297 -45.62 -4.67 -14.43
CA SER A 297 -45.08 -4.85 -13.08
C SER A 297 -44.69 -6.29 -12.79
N VAL A 298 -45.42 -7.26 -13.34
CA VAL A 298 -45.14 -8.70 -13.18
C VAL A 298 -43.85 -9.07 -13.89
N VAL A 299 -43.63 -8.56 -15.11
CA VAL A 299 -42.42 -8.83 -15.90
C VAL A 299 -41.18 -8.22 -15.23
N ILE A 300 -41.26 -6.97 -14.79
CA ILE A 300 -40.15 -6.28 -14.11
C ILE A 300 -39.84 -6.97 -12.77
N SER A 301 -40.87 -7.31 -12.00
CA SER A 301 -40.69 -8.02 -10.72
C SER A 301 -40.07 -9.40 -10.92
N ALA A 302 -40.47 -10.14 -11.96
CA ALA A 302 -39.89 -11.44 -12.27
C ALA A 302 -38.41 -11.33 -12.66
N LEU A 303 -38.05 -10.39 -13.53
CA LEU A 303 -36.66 -10.16 -13.93
C LEU A 303 -35.81 -9.65 -12.76
N GLY A 304 -36.33 -8.69 -11.98
CA GLY A 304 -35.67 -8.21 -10.77
C GLY A 304 -35.41 -9.33 -9.77
N LEU A 305 -36.38 -10.23 -9.59
CA LEU A 305 -36.24 -11.39 -8.71
C LEU A 305 -35.18 -12.38 -9.23
N ILE A 306 -35.09 -12.60 -10.55
CA ILE A 306 -34.01 -13.43 -11.14
C ILE A 306 -32.65 -12.84 -10.80
N PHE A 307 -32.43 -11.54 -11.07
CA PHE A 307 -31.13 -10.90 -10.83
C PHE A 307 -30.77 -10.83 -9.34
N SER A 308 -31.74 -10.56 -8.46
CA SER A 308 -31.53 -10.59 -7.01
C SER A 308 -31.22 -12.00 -6.50
N ALA A 309 -31.92 -13.03 -7.00
CA ALA A 309 -31.64 -14.41 -6.63
C ALA A 309 -30.26 -14.87 -7.12
N THR A 310 -29.87 -14.52 -8.35
CA THR A 310 -28.52 -14.82 -8.86
C THR A 310 -27.45 -14.08 -8.08
N ALA A 311 -27.69 -12.84 -7.66
CA ALA A 311 -26.74 -12.08 -6.86
C ALA A 311 -26.60 -12.66 -5.45
N LEU A 312 -27.69 -13.07 -4.82
CA LEU A 312 -27.65 -13.73 -3.52
C LEU A 312 -26.86 -15.05 -3.60
N LEU A 313 -27.16 -15.90 -4.59
CA LEU A 313 -26.46 -17.17 -4.81
C LEU A 313 -24.98 -16.96 -5.13
N ALA A 314 -24.65 -15.99 -5.99
CA ALA A 314 -23.28 -15.65 -6.32
C ALA A 314 -22.51 -15.13 -5.10
N SER A 315 -23.16 -14.33 -4.25
CA SER A 315 -22.53 -13.77 -3.05
C SER A 315 -22.28 -14.82 -1.98
N THR A 316 -23.21 -15.74 -1.78
CA THR A 316 -23.03 -16.84 -0.83
C THR A 316 -21.94 -17.79 -1.29
N LEU A 317 -21.94 -18.19 -2.58
CA LEU A 317 -20.89 -19.03 -3.16
C LEU A 317 -19.53 -18.32 -3.13
N GLY A 318 -19.49 -17.02 -3.44
CA GLY A 318 -18.28 -16.22 -3.42
C GLY A 318 -17.68 -16.12 -2.02
N TYR A 319 -18.47 -15.73 -1.03
CA TYR A 319 -18.03 -15.65 0.36
C TYR A 319 -17.60 -17.01 0.94
N LEU A 320 -18.38 -18.07 0.68
CA LEU A 320 -18.02 -19.42 1.12
C LEU A 320 -16.68 -19.87 0.52
N GLY A 321 -16.47 -19.63 -0.78
CA GLY A 321 -15.19 -19.87 -1.42
C GLY A 321 -14.05 -19.07 -0.77
N ALA A 322 -14.27 -17.78 -0.50
CA ALA A 322 -13.27 -16.90 0.11
C ALA A 322 -12.87 -17.40 1.51
N PHE A 323 -13.84 -17.83 2.30
CA PHE A 323 -13.61 -18.42 3.62
C PHE A 323 -12.83 -19.74 3.53
N LEU A 324 -13.21 -20.64 2.61
CA LEU A 324 -12.53 -21.93 2.43
C LEU A 324 -11.09 -21.81 1.92
N THR A 325 -10.82 -20.79 1.09
CA THR A 325 -9.47 -20.54 0.55
C THR A 325 -8.59 -19.71 1.47
N GLN A 326 -9.15 -19.13 2.53
CA GLN A 326 -8.44 -18.26 3.46
C GLN A 326 -7.22 -18.95 4.10
N PRO A 327 -7.30 -20.19 4.63
CA PRO A 327 -6.13 -20.84 5.23
C PRO A 327 -4.99 -21.06 4.21
N TRP A 328 -5.34 -21.39 2.96
CA TRP A 328 -4.36 -21.55 1.88
C TRP A 328 -3.69 -20.22 1.50
N LEU A 329 -4.47 -19.13 1.47
CA LEU A 329 -3.92 -17.78 1.27
C LEU A 329 -3.00 -17.34 2.42
N LEU A 330 -3.31 -17.74 3.65
CA LEU A 330 -2.51 -17.46 4.82
C LEU A 330 -1.20 -18.29 4.83
N SER A 331 -1.23 -19.56 4.43
CA SER A 331 -0.02 -20.41 4.38
C SER A 331 1.00 -19.94 3.34
N LEU A 332 0.55 -19.31 2.26
CA LEU A 332 1.43 -18.60 1.31
C LEU A 332 2.21 -17.45 1.98
N ALA A 333 1.72 -16.90 3.09
CA ALA A 333 2.33 -15.82 3.87
C ALA A 333 3.02 -16.27 5.18
N GLU A 334 2.77 -17.50 5.64
CA GLU A 334 3.19 -18.05 6.94
C GLU A 334 4.70 -18.10 7.26
N PRO A 335 5.68 -18.20 6.33
CA PRO A 335 7.06 -18.33 6.79
C PRO A 335 7.62 -17.10 7.53
N HIS A 336 6.87 -15.98 7.60
CA HIS A 336 7.37 -14.71 8.18
C HIS A 336 6.37 -13.95 9.08
N MET A 337 5.09 -14.33 9.14
CA MET A 337 4.08 -13.71 10.02
C MET A 337 3.16 -14.78 10.63
N THR A 338 2.90 -14.69 11.93
CA THR A 338 1.89 -15.51 12.61
C THR A 338 0.50 -14.94 12.35
N LEU A 339 0.00 -15.13 11.14
CA LEU A 339 -1.36 -14.71 10.80
C LEU A 339 -2.34 -15.67 11.47
N THR A 340 -3.13 -15.17 12.41
CA THR A 340 -4.25 -15.93 12.96
C THR A 340 -5.41 -15.90 11.96
N ALA A 341 -5.90 -17.07 11.57
CA ALA A 341 -7.08 -17.16 10.74
C ALA A 341 -8.28 -16.54 11.49
N SER A 342 -8.91 -15.54 10.89
CA SER A 342 -10.12 -14.94 11.47
C SER A 342 -11.20 -16.02 11.59
N LYS A 343 -11.83 -16.12 12.77
CA LYS A 343 -12.98 -17.00 12.97
C LYS A 343 -14.12 -16.53 12.06
N MET A 344 -14.93 -17.47 11.56
CA MET A 344 -16.09 -17.13 10.73
C MET A 344 -17.04 -16.21 11.51
N GLN A 345 -17.03 -14.91 11.21
CA GLN A 345 -17.91 -13.94 11.83
C GLN A 345 -19.01 -13.56 10.83
N PHE A 346 -20.27 -13.75 11.22
CA PHE A 346 -21.43 -13.35 10.40
C PHE A 346 -21.40 -11.85 10.05
N ALA A 347 -20.80 -11.01 10.90
CA ALA A 347 -20.60 -9.59 10.62
C ALA A 347 -19.80 -9.33 9.33
N GLN A 348 -18.85 -10.22 8.98
CA GLN A 348 -17.98 -10.06 7.80
C GLN A 348 -18.65 -10.47 6.49
N TRP A 349 -19.83 -11.12 6.52
CA TRP A 349 -20.60 -11.43 5.32
C TRP A 349 -21.33 -10.19 4.76
N TRP A 350 -21.79 -9.30 5.65
CA TRP A 350 -22.62 -8.15 5.29
C TRP A 350 -22.01 -7.20 4.24
N PRO A 351 -20.71 -6.82 4.31
CA PRO A 351 -20.10 -5.96 3.31
C PRO A 351 -20.09 -6.58 1.90
N SER A 352 -19.83 -7.89 1.81
CA SER A 352 -19.80 -8.62 0.53
C SER A 352 -21.18 -8.69 -0.13
N LEU A 353 -22.23 -8.89 0.68
CA LEU A 353 -23.62 -8.91 0.24
C LEU A 353 -24.08 -7.51 -0.21
N LEU A 354 -23.82 -6.48 0.60
CA LEU A 354 -24.17 -5.09 0.27
C LEU A 354 -23.56 -4.66 -1.07
N LEU A 355 -22.31 -5.03 -1.33
CA LEU A 355 -21.64 -4.71 -2.59
C LEU A 355 -22.25 -5.44 -3.78
N ALA A 356 -22.56 -6.74 -3.65
CA ALA A 356 -23.23 -7.47 -4.73
C ALA A 356 -24.61 -6.90 -5.05
N VAL A 357 -25.36 -6.51 -4.02
CA VAL A 357 -26.63 -5.80 -4.15
C VAL A 357 -26.42 -4.44 -4.82
N ALA A 358 -25.39 -3.68 -4.43
CA ALA A 358 -25.04 -2.41 -5.06
C ALA A 358 -24.70 -2.56 -6.55
N LEU A 359 -23.99 -3.62 -6.94
CA LEU A 359 -23.71 -3.92 -8.36
C LEU A 359 -24.99 -4.24 -9.15
N VAL A 360 -25.95 -4.96 -8.56
CA VAL A 360 -27.26 -5.21 -9.21
C VAL A 360 -28.07 -3.92 -9.33
N ILE A 361 -28.20 -3.16 -8.23
CA ILE A 361 -28.94 -1.90 -8.23
C ILE A 361 -28.32 -0.91 -9.22
N GLY A 362 -26.99 -0.83 -9.23
CA GLY A 362 -26.25 -0.02 -10.18
C GLY A 362 -26.48 -0.48 -11.61
N PHE A 363 -26.05 -1.68 -11.97
CA PHE A 363 -25.91 -2.03 -13.38
C PHE A 363 -27.12 -2.72 -14.03
N VAL A 364 -28.02 -3.33 -13.24
CA VAL A 364 -29.16 -4.11 -13.76
C VAL A 364 -30.46 -3.31 -13.76
N VAL A 365 -30.78 -2.62 -12.67
CA VAL A 365 -32.04 -1.87 -12.49
C VAL A 365 -32.28 -0.83 -13.59
N PRO A 366 -31.27 -0.07 -14.07
CA PRO A 366 -31.45 0.85 -15.19
C PRO A 366 -31.93 0.19 -16.47
N GLY A 367 -31.40 -1.00 -16.76
CA GLY A 367 -31.81 -1.80 -17.91
C GLY A 367 -33.25 -2.30 -17.78
N LEU A 368 -33.65 -2.70 -16.57
CA LEU A 368 -35.03 -3.08 -16.27
C LEU A 368 -36.02 -1.91 -16.43
N LEU A 369 -35.66 -0.73 -15.93
CA LEU A 369 -36.46 0.48 -16.06
C LEU A 369 -36.57 0.92 -17.53
N ALA A 370 -35.49 0.83 -18.30
CA ALA A 370 -35.52 1.13 -19.73
C ALA A 370 -36.49 0.18 -20.47
N LEU A 371 -36.47 -1.11 -20.14
CA LEU A 371 -37.37 -2.11 -20.73
C LEU A 371 -38.86 -1.79 -20.47
N SER A 372 -39.18 -1.24 -19.30
CA SER A 372 -40.55 -0.87 -18.93
C SER A 372 -41.16 0.22 -19.82
N ARG A 373 -40.31 1.08 -20.39
CA ARG A 373 -40.69 2.26 -21.19
C ARG A 373 -40.75 1.95 -22.69
N VAL A 374 -40.29 0.77 -23.13
CA VAL A 374 -40.36 0.37 -24.54
C VAL A 374 -41.80 -0.05 -24.88
N PRO A 375 -42.44 0.60 -25.87
CA PRO A 375 -43.75 0.18 -26.36
C PRO A 375 -43.64 -1.18 -27.08
N VAL A 376 -44.69 -2.01 -26.95
CA VAL A 376 -44.73 -3.39 -27.47
C VAL A 376 -44.49 -3.44 -28.98
N THR A 377 -44.95 -2.42 -29.71
CA THR A 377 -44.77 -2.26 -31.16
C THR A 377 -43.31 -2.01 -31.56
N ALA A 378 -42.57 -1.18 -30.82
CA ALA A 378 -41.16 -0.90 -31.11
C ALA A 378 -40.25 -2.10 -30.82
N ALA A 379 -40.61 -2.93 -29.84
CA ALA A 379 -39.87 -4.15 -29.54
C ALA A 379 -40.09 -5.26 -30.58
N LEU A 380 -41.27 -5.34 -31.21
CA LEU A 380 -41.54 -6.26 -32.32
C LEU A 380 -40.94 -5.76 -33.65
N GLN A 381 -40.89 -4.45 -33.87
CA GLN A 381 -40.34 -3.85 -35.11
C GLN A 381 -38.84 -3.53 -35.03
N GLN A 382 -38.17 -3.81 -33.90
CA GLN A 382 -36.77 -3.42 -33.61
C GLN A 382 -36.47 -1.93 -33.86
N ILE A 383 -37.48 -1.05 -33.79
CA ILE A 383 -37.31 0.39 -34.02
C ILE A 383 -36.56 0.99 -32.82
N LYS A 384 -35.44 1.66 -33.12
CA LYS A 384 -34.56 2.30 -32.13
C LYS A 384 -35.37 3.28 -31.26
N THR A 385 -35.64 2.92 -30.02
CA THR A 385 -36.29 3.82 -29.07
C THR A 385 -35.32 4.90 -28.56
N ASN A 386 -35.91 6.03 -28.16
CA ASN A 386 -35.26 7.31 -27.87
C ASN A 386 -34.17 7.20 -26.78
N LEU A 387 -32.92 7.53 -27.16
CA LEU A 387 -31.69 7.34 -26.38
C LEU A 387 -31.65 8.15 -25.07
N ARG A 388 -32.39 9.27 -24.99
CA ARG A 388 -32.28 10.26 -23.90
C ARG A 388 -32.63 9.70 -22.51
N SER A 389 -33.60 8.78 -22.42
CA SER A 389 -34.01 8.17 -21.14
C SER A 389 -33.06 7.06 -20.64
N SER A 390 -32.23 6.47 -21.52
CA SER A 390 -31.28 5.41 -21.15
C SER A 390 -29.92 5.98 -20.69
N TYR A 391 -29.57 7.18 -21.14
CA TYR A 391 -28.37 7.88 -20.68
C TYR A 391 -28.54 8.40 -19.25
N LEU A 392 -29.69 8.98 -18.92
CA LEU A 392 -29.98 9.50 -17.58
C LEU A 392 -29.89 8.42 -16.49
N SER A 393 -30.40 7.22 -16.77
CA SER A 393 -30.34 6.10 -15.83
C SER A 393 -28.92 5.53 -15.67
N SER A 394 -28.10 5.57 -16.72
CA SER A 394 -26.68 5.17 -16.65
C SER A 394 -25.84 6.19 -15.87
N VAL A 395 -26.16 7.49 -15.99
CA VAL A 395 -25.50 8.59 -15.27
C VAL A 395 -25.82 8.53 -13.77
N LEU A 396 -27.10 8.35 -13.40
CA LEU A 396 -27.52 8.22 -11.99
C LEU A 396 -26.84 7.07 -11.25
N VAL A 397 -26.51 6.00 -11.97
CA VAL A 397 -25.83 4.82 -11.43
C VAL A 397 -24.34 5.01 -11.30
N GLY A 398 -23.72 5.63 -12.31
CA GLY A 398 -22.33 6.09 -12.17
C GLY A 398 -22.19 6.94 -10.92
N LEU A 399 -23.17 7.84 -10.70
CA LEU A 399 -23.24 8.70 -9.52
C LEU A 399 -23.43 7.92 -8.20
N ALA A 400 -24.32 6.92 -8.18
CA ALA A 400 -24.52 6.05 -7.01
C ALA A 400 -23.28 5.20 -6.67
N LEU A 401 -22.58 4.67 -7.67
CA LEU A 401 -21.34 3.93 -7.49
C LEU A 401 -20.20 4.84 -7.00
N THR A 402 -20.11 6.07 -7.52
CA THR A 402 -19.15 7.05 -7.01
C THR A 402 -19.46 7.47 -5.57
N VAL A 403 -20.73 7.62 -5.20
CA VAL A 403 -21.14 7.92 -3.82
C VAL A 403 -20.83 6.73 -2.89
N TRP A 404 -21.04 5.49 -3.33
CA TRP A 404 -20.69 4.31 -2.55
C TRP A 404 -19.18 4.17 -2.36
N LEU A 405 -18.39 4.37 -3.41
CA LEU A 405 -16.91 4.41 -3.32
C LEU A 405 -16.45 5.51 -2.36
N TRP A 406 -17.13 6.66 -2.36
CA TRP A 406 -16.82 7.78 -1.48
C TRP A 406 -17.15 7.47 0.00
N LEU A 407 -18.29 6.84 0.27
CA LEU A 407 -18.71 6.44 1.63
C LEU A 407 -17.87 5.29 2.22
N SER A 408 -17.26 4.46 1.36
CA SER A 408 -16.46 3.30 1.79
C SER A 408 -14.96 3.60 1.97
N SER A 409 -14.50 4.83 1.69
CA SER A 409 -13.07 5.17 1.71
C SER A 409 -12.71 6.10 2.86
N ASP A 410 -11.71 5.70 3.65
CA ASP A 410 -11.11 6.53 4.70
C ASP A 410 -10.25 7.69 4.13
N ASN A 411 -9.95 7.69 2.83
CA ASN A 411 -9.13 8.72 2.20
C ASN A 411 -9.86 9.38 1.01
N PRO A 412 -10.28 10.65 1.12
CA PRO A 412 -11.04 11.34 0.07
C PRO A 412 -10.19 11.68 -1.16
N GLN A 413 -8.87 11.78 -1.03
CA GLN A 413 -7.98 12.00 -2.18
C GLN A 413 -7.91 10.76 -3.07
N LEU A 414 -7.89 9.56 -2.48
CA LEU A 414 -7.88 8.30 -3.23
C LEU A 414 -9.16 8.14 -4.06
N THR A 415 -10.32 8.38 -3.45
CA THR A 415 -11.61 8.21 -4.14
C THR A 415 -11.80 9.21 -5.26
N THR A 416 -11.49 10.47 -5.04
CA THR A 416 -11.64 11.52 -6.06
C THR A 416 -10.78 11.23 -7.29
N LEU A 417 -9.53 10.82 -7.10
CA LEU A 417 -8.61 10.46 -8.17
C LEU A 417 -9.08 9.22 -8.95
N LEU A 418 -9.62 8.23 -8.24
CA LEU A 418 -10.13 6.99 -8.83
C LEU A 418 -11.40 7.23 -9.64
N ILE A 419 -12.30 8.06 -9.11
CA ILE A 419 -13.49 8.55 -9.82
C ILE A 419 -13.09 9.31 -11.08
N GLY A 420 -12.11 10.22 -10.97
CA GLY A 420 -11.56 10.96 -12.11
C GLY A 420 -11.01 10.04 -13.19
N THR A 421 -10.32 8.97 -12.78
CA THR A 421 -9.77 7.95 -13.68
C THR A 421 -10.86 7.19 -14.44
N VAL A 422 -11.93 6.76 -13.76
CA VAL A 422 -13.06 6.06 -14.41
C VAL A 422 -13.77 6.98 -15.40
N MET A 423 -14.03 8.22 -14.99
CA MET A 423 -14.65 9.23 -15.86
C MET A 423 -13.80 9.49 -17.10
N LEU A 424 -12.47 9.59 -16.93
CA LEU A 424 -11.53 9.74 -18.04
C LEU A 424 -11.61 8.56 -19.02
N VAL A 425 -11.64 7.31 -18.55
CA VAL A 425 -11.76 6.13 -19.42
C VAL A 425 -13.06 6.13 -20.20
N VAL A 426 -14.17 6.50 -19.56
CA VAL A 426 -15.48 6.59 -20.23
C VAL A 426 -15.46 7.67 -21.31
N ILE A 427 -14.91 8.85 -21.02
CA ILE A 427 -14.79 9.96 -21.96
C ILE A 427 -13.88 9.56 -23.14
N LEU A 428 -12.71 8.99 -22.87
CA LEU A 428 -11.78 8.53 -23.91
C LEU A 428 -12.42 7.45 -24.79
N THR A 429 -13.16 6.51 -24.21
CA THR A 429 -13.89 5.48 -24.95
C THR A 429 -14.95 6.10 -25.87
N MET A 430 -15.72 7.08 -25.37
CA MET A 430 -16.72 7.78 -26.19
C MET A 430 -16.06 8.57 -27.32
N LEU A 431 -14.96 9.26 -27.03
CA LEU A 431 -14.19 10.04 -27.99
C LEU A 431 -13.60 9.13 -29.09
N PHE A 432 -12.96 8.03 -28.71
CA PHE A 432 -12.42 7.04 -29.65
C PHE A 432 -13.52 6.39 -30.48
N GLY A 433 -14.66 6.05 -29.89
CA GLY A 433 -15.82 5.55 -30.61
C GLY A 433 -16.30 6.55 -31.67
N TRP A 434 -16.38 7.83 -31.31
CA TRP A 434 -16.74 8.91 -32.23
C TRP A 434 -15.71 9.09 -33.36
N ILE A 435 -14.42 9.15 -33.01
CA ILE A 435 -13.30 9.22 -33.96
C ILE A 435 -13.34 8.05 -34.94
N LEU A 436 -13.56 6.81 -34.46
CA LEU A 436 -13.72 5.64 -35.32
C LEU A 436 -14.89 5.81 -36.29
N THR A 437 -16.04 6.31 -35.84
CA THR A 437 -17.18 6.52 -36.76
C THR A 437 -16.84 7.52 -37.88
N LYS A 438 -16.06 8.56 -37.59
CA LYS A 438 -15.61 9.55 -38.59
C LYS A 438 -14.55 8.97 -39.54
N LEU A 439 -13.54 8.27 -39.02
CA LEU A 439 -12.50 7.60 -39.82
C LEU A 439 -13.10 6.53 -40.75
N THR A 440 -14.05 5.74 -40.26
CA THR A 440 -14.70 4.70 -41.06
C THR A 440 -15.50 5.26 -42.24
N ALA A 441 -16.04 6.48 -42.13
CA ALA A 441 -16.71 7.16 -43.22
C ALA A 441 -15.75 7.59 -44.34
N GLN A 442 -14.51 7.94 -43.99
CA GLN A 442 -13.48 8.38 -44.94
C GLN A 442 -12.71 7.19 -45.57
N TRP A 443 -12.37 6.19 -44.77
CA TRP A 443 -11.49 5.07 -45.16
C TRP A 443 -12.19 4.00 -46.01
N HIS A 444 -13.52 4.07 -46.13
CA HIS A 444 -14.33 3.22 -47.02
C HIS A 444 -13.77 3.16 -48.45
N ARG A 445 -13.17 4.24 -48.96
CA ARG A 445 -12.72 4.35 -50.35
C ARG A 445 -11.45 3.53 -50.65
N VAL A 446 -10.63 3.23 -49.63
CA VAL A 446 -9.29 2.65 -49.82
C VAL A 446 -9.24 1.15 -49.47
N LEU A 447 -10.09 0.69 -48.54
CA LEU A 447 -10.04 -0.68 -48.01
C LEU A 447 -10.80 -1.69 -48.90
N ARG A 448 -10.21 -2.88 -49.11
CA ARG A 448 -10.81 -4.03 -49.83
C ARG A 448 -10.94 -5.25 -48.91
N GLY A 449 -11.83 -6.19 -49.24
CA GLY A 449 -11.95 -7.49 -48.55
C GLY A 449 -12.55 -7.45 -47.13
N PRO A 450 -12.28 -8.48 -46.29
CA PRO A 450 -12.89 -8.63 -44.95
C PRO A 450 -12.52 -7.51 -43.97
N LEU A 451 -11.37 -6.86 -44.17
CA LEU A 451 -10.94 -5.71 -43.37
C LEU A 451 -11.89 -4.51 -43.51
N LYS A 452 -12.40 -4.27 -44.73
CA LYS A 452 -13.40 -3.22 -44.99
C LYS A 452 -14.68 -3.46 -44.19
N ILE A 453 -15.11 -4.71 -44.10
CA ILE A 453 -16.36 -5.09 -43.43
C ILE A 453 -16.19 -4.97 -41.91
N ALA A 454 -15.05 -5.41 -41.35
CA ALA A 454 -14.74 -5.28 -39.92
C ALA A 454 -14.64 -3.80 -39.47
N ILE A 455 -13.96 -2.95 -40.24
CA ILE A 455 -13.85 -1.51 -39.93
C ILE A 455 -15.24 -0.85 -40.00
N ARG A 456 -16.06 -1.19 -41.02
CA ARG A 456 -17.41 -0.64 -41.17
C ARG A 456 -18.39 -1.14 -40.09
N SER A 457 -18.22 -2.35 -39.58
CA SER A 457 -19.07 -2.92 -38.53
C SER A 457 -18.82 -2.22 -37.19
N LEU A 458 -17.57 -1.87 -36.87
CA LEU A 458 -17.22 -1.04 -35.71
C LEU A 458 -17.84 0.37 -35.83
N GLY A 459 -17.72 1.01 -36.99
CA GLY A 459 -18.24 2.37 -37.23
C GLY A 459 -19.77 2.50 -37.22
N ARG A 460 -20.52 1.56 -37.83
CA ARG A 460 -22.00 1.61 -37.87
C ARG A 460 -22.68 1.33 -36.54
N SER A 461 -21.97 0.69 -35.61
CA SER A 461 -22.54 0.21 -34.34
C SER A 461 -21.72 0.62 -33.11
N ALA A 462 -21.09 1.81 -33.14
CA ALA A 462 -20.29 2.33 -32.03
C ALA A 462 -21.01 2.21 -30.66
N HIS A 463 -22.30 2.56 -30.59
CA HIS A 463 -23.10 2.45 -29.35
C HIS A 463 -23.31 1.01 -28.83
N ARG A 464 -23.22 -0.02 -29.69
CA ARG A 464 -23.33 -1.43 -29.27
C ARG A 464 -22.00 -1.96 -28.73
N ASN A 465 -20.89 -1.46 -29.27
CA ASN A 465 -19.55 -1.90 -28.91
C ASN A 465 -18.94 -1.11 -27.74
N THR A 466 -19.57 -0.02 -27.29
CA THR A 466 -19.06 0.80 -26.17
C THR A 466 -18.93 0.01 -24.87
N ALA A 467 -19.92 -0.83 -24.50
CA ALA A 467 -19.87 -1.55 -23.23
C ALA A 467 -18.70 -2.56 -23.16
N PRO A 468 -18.51 -3.48 -24.13
CA PRO A 468 -17.31 -4.32 -24.19
C PRO A 468 -16.01 -3.51 -24.25
N LEU A 469 -15.97 -2.40 -24.98
CA LEU A 469 -14.77 -1.59 -25.13
C LEU A 469 -14.37 -0.89 -23.82
N VAL A 470 -15.34 -0.34 -23.08
CA VAL A 470 -15.11 0.22 -21.73
C VAL A 470 -14.59 -0.87 -20.79
N THR A 471 -15.20 -2.06 -20.81
CA THR A 471 -14.78 -3.20 -19.99
C THR A 471 -13.31 -3.58 -20.26
N VAL A 472 -12.92 -3.67 -21.54
CA VAL A 472 -11.52 -3.94 -21.93
C VAL A 472 -10.59 -2.82 -21.51
N ALA A 473 -10.96 -1.56 -21.75
CA ALA A 473 -10.13 -0.41 -21.41
C ALA A 473 -9.87 -0.30 -19.90
N ILE A 474 -10.91 -0.49 -19.07
CA ILE A 474 -10.78 -0.52 -17.60
C ILE A 474 -9.94 -1.71 -17.15
N THR A 475 -10.11 -2.88 -17.78
CA THR A 475 -9.33 -4.08 -17.45
C THR A 475 -7.84 -3.88 -17.74
N VAL A 476 -7.51 -3.34 -18.91
CA VAL A 476 -6.12 -3.04 -19.31
C VAL A 476 -5.52 -1.97 -18.40
N LEU A 477 -6.28 -0.90 -18.10
CA LEU A 477 -5.87 0.14 -17.15
C LEU A 477 -5.54 -0.46 -15.78
N ALA A 478 -6.45 -1.26 -15.23
CA ALA A 478 -6.31 -1.87 -13.92
C ALA A 478 -5.08 -2.78 -13.84
N VAL A 479 -4.90 -3.66 -14.84
CA VAL A 479 -3.78 -4.60 -14.89
C VAL A 479 -2.47 -3.82 -15.02
N LEU A 480 -2.35 -2.92 -16.00
CA LEU A 480 -1.13 -2.14 -16.22
C LEU A 480 -0.76 -1.31 -15.00
N LEU A 481 -1.70 -0.52 -14.48
CA LEU A 481 -1.42 0.35 -13.34
C LEU A 481 -1.02 -0.45 -12.10
N THR A 482 -1.71 -1.56 -11.82
CA THR A 482 -1.35 -2.44 -10.69
C THR A 482 0.02 -3.09 -10.89
N THR A 483 0.33 -3.56 -12.10
CA THR A 483 1.65 -4.15 -12.40
C THR A 483 2.78 -3.13 -12.30
N THR A 484 2.57 -1.90 -12.78
CA THR A 484 3.58 -0.84 -12.69
C THR A 484 3.80 -0.42 -11.24
N LEU A 485 2.72 -0.24 -10.46
CA LEU A 485 2.82 0.06 -9.03
C LEU A 485 3.57 -1.03 -8.28
N ARG A 486 3.30 -2.30 -8.59
CA ARG A 486 4.05 -3.44 -8.05
C ARG A 486 5.53 -3.37 -8.42
N GLY A 487 5.84 -3.14 -9.69
CA GLY A 487 7.22 -3.04 -10.19
C GLY A 487 7.99 -1.94 -9.47
N SER A 488 7.43 -0.73 -9.38
CA SER A 488 8.06 0.38 -8.68
C SER A 488 8.26 0.11 -7.18
N PHE A 489 7.36 -0.63 -6.54
CA PHE A 489 7.55 -1.08 -5.15
C PHE A 489 8.73 -2.05 -5.03
N LEU A 490 8.82 -3.04 -5.92
CA LEU A 490 9.93 -3.99 -5.96
C LEU A 490 11.27 -3.32 -6.27
N ASP A 491 11.28 -2.34 -7.17
CA ASP A 491 12.49 -1.59 -7.51
C ASP A 491 12.98 -0.75 -6.31
N THR A 492 12.06 -0.18 -5.52
CA THR A 492 12.44 0.42 -4.23
C THR A 492 13.03 -0.58 -3.23
N LEU A 493 12.77 -1.88 -3.37
CA LEU A 493 13.43 -2.93 -2.56
C LEU A 493 14.86 -3.18 -3.02
N HIS A 494 15.13 -3.18 -4.34
CA HIS A 494 16.48 -3.38 -4.88
C HIS A 494 17.42 -2.21 -4.58
N LEU A 495 16.85 -1.00 -4.53
CA LEU A 495 17.55 0.21 -4.10
C LEU A 495 18.04 0.11 -2.63
N GLN A 496 17.48 -0.78 -1.80
CA GLN A 496 17.95 -1.01 -0.43
C GLN A 496 19.09 -2.04 -0.31
N SER A 497 19.86 -2.30 -1.38
CA SER A 497 21.02 -3.20 -1.33
C SER A 497 22.11 -2.71 -0.35
N LEU A 498 22.79 -3.66 0.29
CA LEU A 498 23.90 -3.42 1.22
C LEU A 498 25.19 -2.94 0.53
N ASP A 499 25.18 -2.87 -0.80
CA ASP A 499 26.40 -2.77 -1.59
C ASP A 499 27.14 -1.43 -1.36
N GLN A 500 26.40 -0.33 -1.14
CA GLN A 500 26.98 1.00 -1.00
C GLN A 500 27.43 1.38 0.42
N ASP A 501 26.69 0.98 1.46
CA ASP A 501 27.02 1.33 2.85
C ASP A 501 27.69 0.18 3.63
N GLY A 502 27.66 -1.04 3.11
CA GLY A 502 28.07 -2.22 3.85
C GLY A 502 27.05 -2.66 4.92
N ASN A 503 27.44 -3.61 5.76
CA ASN A 503 26.60 -4.22 6.79
C ASN A 503 26.67 -3.53 8.17
N TYR A 504 27.60 -2.60 8.38
CA TYR A 504 27.69 -1.81 9.62
C TYR A 504 27.77 -0.31 9.31
N ILE A 505 27.07 0.51 10.11
CA ILE A 505 27.25 1.97 10.12
C ILE A 505 28.00 2.36 11.39
N PHE A 506 29.06 3.15 11.25
CA PHE A 506 29.77 3.76 12.37
C PHE A 506 29.46 5.25 12.51
N THR A 507 29.44 5.73 13.75
CA THR A 507 29.29 7.14 14.10
C THR A 507 30.27 7.54 15.21
N ASN A 508 30.50 8.85 15.38
CA ASN A 508 31.36 9.44 16.41
C ASN A 508 32.85 9.05 16.35
N LEU A 509 33.37 8.76 15.16
CA LEU A 509 34.82 8.60 14.98
C LEU A 509 35.49 9.99 15.00
N PRO A 510 36.46 10.29 15.87
CA PRO A 510 37.19 11.56 15.82
C PRO A 510 37.90 11.71 14.46
N ALA A 511 37.80 12.88 13.82
CA ALA A 511 38.38 13.08 12.49
C ALA A 511 39.91 12.86 12.45
N ALA A 512 40.61 13.13 13.56
CA ALA A 512 42.05 12.91 13.70
C ALA A 512 42.46 11.42 13.68
N MET A 513 41.56 10.51 14.08
CA MET A 513 41.82 9.07 14.19
C MET A 513 41.45 8.29 12.92
N GLU A 514 40.95 8.96 11.86
CA GLU A 514 40.58 8.28 10.62
C GLU A 514 41.73 7.49 9.95
N PRO A 515 42.98 7.99 9.89
CA PRO A 515 44.07 7.24 9.26
C PRO A 515 44.36 5.92 9.99
N GLU A 516 44.43 5.98 11.33
CA GLU A 516 44.63 4.80 12.20
C GLU A 516 43.46 3.82 12.09
N PHE A 517 42.24 4.35 12.02
CA PHE A 517 41.03 3.56 11.81
C PHE A 517 41.06 2.79 10.49
N ARG A 518 41.46 3.42 9.37
CA ARG A 518 41.59 2.76 8.07
C ARG A 518 42.63 1.64 8.10
N GLN A 519 43.74 1.84 8.80
CA GLN A 519 44.77 0.82 8.97
C GLN A 519 44.25 -0.38 9.79
N HIS A 520 43.52 -0.12 10.87
CA HIS A 520 42.93 -1.16 11.72
C HIS A 520 41.84 -1.97 10.99
N LEU A 521 41.07 -1.33 10.11
CA LEU A 521 40.09 -2.02 9.26
C LEU A 521 40.75 -2.97 8.26
N ALA A 522 41.81 -2.53 7.59
CA ALA A 522 42.56 -3.35 6.65
C ALA A 522 43.18 -4.60 7.33
N ALA A 523 43.64 -4.46 8.57
CA ALA A 523 44.21 -5.56 9.36
C ALA A 523 43.18 -6.64 9.76
N ASN A 524 41.89 -6.27 9.85
CA ASN A 524 40.82 -7.14 10.32
C ASN A 524 39.84 -7.57 9.21
N PHE A 525 40.24 -7.52 7.94
CA PHE A 525 39.42 -7.87 6.77
C PHE A 525 38.07 -7.11 6.70
N MET A 526 38.07 -5.83 7.10
CA MET A 526 36.91 -4.95 6.98
C MET A 526 37.17 -3.87 5.94
N GLU A 527 36.19 -3.65 5.05
CA GLU A 527 36.30 -2.66 3.97
C GLU A 527 35.53 -1.39 4.35
N LEU A 528 36.20 -0.24 4.31
CA LEU A 528 35.56 1.07 4.46
C LEU A 528 34.89 1.46 3.13
N ARG A 529 33.56 1.50 3.09
CA ARG A 529 32.81 1.86 1.88
C ARG A 529 32.74 3.38 1.69
N GLN A 530 32.29 4.08 2.72
CA GLN A 530 32.07 5.53 2.69
C GLN A 530 32.38 6.14 4.06
N SER A 531 32.86 7.38 4.07
CA SER A 531 33.05 8.17 5.28
C SER A 531 32.77 9.64 5.01
N HIS A 532 31.89 10.22 5.82
CA HIS A 532 31.45 11.60 5.73
C HIS A 532 31.78 12.35 7.04
N PRO A 533 32.23 13.61 6.93
CA PRO A 533 32.39 14.48 8.09
C PRO A 533 31.02 14.90 8.62
N VAL A 534 30.90 14.95 9.94
CA VAL A 534 29.67 15.33 10.65
C VAL A 534 30.00 16.38 11.70
N VAL A 535 29.33 17.52 11.58
CA VAL A 535 29.35 18.59 12.58
C VAL A 535 27.97 18.67 13.22
N ARG A 536 27.90 18.53 14.53
CA ARG A 536 26.64 18.56 15.27
C ARG A 536 26.27 20.02 15.58
N ALA A 537 25.08 20.44 15.14
CA ALA A 537 24.62 21.82 15.28
C ALA A 537 23.15 21.89 15.73
N VAL A 538 22.67 23.03 16.18
CA VAL A 538 21.25 23.28 16.45
C VAL A 538 20.77 24.42 15.57
N LEU A 539 19.70 24.23 14.81
CA LEU A 539 19.06 25.32 14.07
C LEU A 539 18.31 26.24 15.05
N THR A 540 18.72 27.50 15.14
CA THR A 540 18.20 28.47 16.11
C THR A 540 17.27 29.51 15.49
N HIS A 541 17.66 30.09 14.35
CA HIS A 541 16.90 31.14 13.66
C HIS A 541 16.73 30.83 12.18
N ILE A 542 15.59 31.26 11.63
CA ILE A 542 15.27 31.26 10.20
C ILE A 542 14.93 32.70 9.84
N ASN A 543 15.66 33.31 8.91
CA ASN A 543 15.50 34.71 8.49
C ASN A 543 15.50 35.71 9.66
N GLY A 544 16.33 35.47 10.68
CA GLY A 544 16.44 36.32 11.87
C GLY A 544 15.33 36.13 12.91
N VAL A 545 14.29 35.34 12.62
CA VAL A 545 13.22 35.01 13.56
C VAL A 545 13.59 33.73 14.32
N GLU A 546 13.37 33.73 15.63
CA GLU A 546 13.58 32.53 16.44
C GLU A 546 12.66 31.40 15.96
N LYS A 547 13.23 30.21 15.78
CA LYS A 547 12.53 29.03 15.22
C LYS A 547 11.21 28.72 15.95
N ALA A 548 11.11 29.02 17.24
CA ALA A 548 9.91 28.80 18.04
C ALA A 548 8.72 29.70 17.62
N ALA A 549 8.98 30.90 17.11
CA ALA A 549 7.96 31.88 16.71
C ALA A 549 7.60 31.79 15.22
N TYR A 550 8.51 31.30 14.36
CA TYR A 550 8.29 31.19 12.90
C TYR A 550 7.28 30.09 12.51
N LEU A 551 6.95 29.18 13.43
CA LEU A 551 6.33 27.89 13.12
C LEU A 551 4.89 27.79 13.70
N SER A 552 3.86 28.14 12.92
CA SER A 552 2.44 28.11 13.34
C SER A 552 1.60 26.86 12.96
N ARG A 553 2.13 25.88 12.20
CA ARG A 553 1.43 24.60 11.87
C ARG A 553 2.31 23.33 11.86
N GLU A 554 1.82 22.25 12.47
CA GLU A 554 2.50 20.95 12.62
C GLU A 554 2.87 20.29 11.28
N SER A 555 4.14 19.91 11.12
CA SER A 555 4.67 19.02 10.08
C SER A 555 5.71 18.06 10.71
N GLU A 556 5.89 16.88 10.10
CA GLU A 556 6.71 15.74 10.54
C GLU A 556 8.20 16.08 10.81
N THR A 557 8.74 17.14 10.22
CA THR A 557 10.16 17.54 10.40
C THR A 557 10.43 18.36 11.67
N ARG A 558 9.39 18.68 12.46
CA ARG A 558 9.50 19.52 13.67
C ARG A 558 10.17 18.86 14.88
N GLU A 559 10.00 17.56 15.09
CA GLU A 559 10.57 16.87 16.27
C GLU A 559 12.09 16.73 16.15
N GLN A 560 12.53 16.50 14.93
CA GLN A 560 13.93 16.34 14.56
C GLN A 560 14.65 17.69 14.39
N ALA A 561 13.97 18.75 13.95
CA ALA A 561 14.50 20.11 13.91
C ALA A 561 14.59 20.78 15.30
N ARG A 562 13.88 20.28 16.33
CA ARG A 562 14.10 20.65 17.74
C ARG A 562 15.38 20.03 18.32
N SER A 563 15.83 18.92 17.73
CA SER A 563 17.06 18.22 18.11
C SER A 563 18.30 18.79 17.40
N ALA A 564 19.48 18.44 17.89
CA ALA A 564 20.72 18.79 17.20
C ALA A 564 20.80 18.07 15.85
N VAL A 565 20.95 18.83 14.76
CA VAL A 565 21.08 18.37 13.38
C VAL A 565 22.53 17.99 13.07
N ASN A 566 22.70 16.99 12.19
CA ASN A 566 24.00 16.60 11.67
C ASN A 566 24.25 17.34 10.35
N LEU A 567 25.20 18.27 10.38
CA LEU A 567 25.67 19.00 9.20
C LEU A 567 26.82 18.21 8.55
N SER A 568 26.86 18.18 7.23
CA SER A 568 27.98 17.59 6.47
C SER A 568 28.38 18.49 5.32
N TYR A 569 29.49 18.18 4.65
CA TYR A 569 29.97 18.90 3.47
C TYR A 569 30.53 17.94 2.43
N ALA A 570 30.50 18.35 1.17
CA ALA A 570 31.11 17.62 0.06
C ALA A 570 31.57 18.59 -1.04
N ASP A 571 32.70 18.28 -1.67
CA ASP A 571 33.25 19.10 -2.76
C ASP A 571 32.36 19.08 -4.01
N ALA A 572 31.66 17.96 -4.24
CA ALA A 572 30.74 17.76 -5.35
C ALA A 572 29.42 17.15 -4.87
N LEU A 573 28.36 17.32 -5.67
CA LEU A 573 27.06 16.71 -5.42
C LEU A 573 27.21 15.19 -5.27
N PRO A 574 26.84 14.60 -4.12
CA PRO A 574 26.90 13.16 -3.92
C PRO A 574 26.07 12.39 -4.95
N LYS A 575 26.53 11.21 -5.38
CA LYS A 575 25.84 10.38 -6.38
C LYS A 575 24.42 9.97 -5.98
N ASN A 576 24.13 9.94 -4.68
CA ASN A 576 22.83 9.61 -4.10
C ASN A 576 21.92 10.84 -3.92
N ASN A 577 22.32 12.03 -4.41
CA ASN A 577 21.51 13.24 -4.36
C ASN A 577 21.24 13.75 -5.78
N ARG A 578 20.02 14.23 -6.01
CA ARG A 578 19.64 14.97 -7.23
C ARG A 578 19.41 16.43 -6.90
N LEU A 579 20.06 17.32 -7.65
CA LEU A 579 19.76 18.75 -7.58
C LEU A 579 18.43 19.00 -8.28
N LEU A 580 17.46 19.57 -7.56
CA LEU A 580 16.17 19.95 -8.14
C LEU A 580 16.22 21.40 -8.65
N GLU A 581 16.74 22.31 -7.82
CA GLU A 581 16.76 23.75 -8.10
C GLU A 581 18.02 24.40 -7.50
N GLY A 582 18.48 25.49 -8.13
CA GLY A 582 19.62 26.28 -7.67
C GLY A 582 20.99 25.74 -8.11
N SER A 583 22.04 26.13 -7.40
CA SER A 583 23.43 25.75 -7.69
C SER A 583 24.12 25.16 -6.45
N TRP A 584 24.86 24.06 -6.65
CA TRP A 584 25.54 23.37 -5.56
C TRP A 584 26.49 24.33 -4.81
N PRO A 585 26.47 24.35 -3.46
CA PRO A 585 27.29 25.26 -2.67
C PRO A 585 28.78 25.09 -2.96
N ARG A 586 29.44 26.18 -3.33
CA ARG A 586 30.90 26.24 -3.59
C ARG A 586 31.58 27.29 -2.74
N SER A 587 30.85 28.30 -2.27
CA SER A 587 31.38 29.39 -1.46
C SER A 587 31.17 29.14 0.03
N ILE A 588 31.91 29.89 0.86
CA ILE A 588 31.74 29.91 2.31
C ILE A 588 30.31 30.36 2.64
N ASN A 589 29.69 29.73 3.65
CA ASN A 589 28.34 30.04 4.15
C ASN A 589 27.18 29.78 3.16
N GLU A 590 27.39 28.95 2.15
CA GLU A 590 26.31 28.43 1.30
C GLU A 590 25.86 27.04 1.79
N VAL A 591 24.54 26.81 1.78
CA VAL A 591 23.94 25.52 2.19
C VAL A 591 22.96 24.99 1.16
N SER A 592 23.07 23.70 0.87
CA SER A 592 22.06 22.93 0.16
C SER A 592 21.14 22.22 1.15
N VAL A 593 19.84 22.43 0.97
CA VAL A 593 18.80 21.89 1.84
C VAL A 593 18.03 20.78 1.12
N GLU A 594 17.69 19.74 1.88
CA GLU A 594 16.88 18.63 1.40
C GLU A 594 15.42 19.08 1.13
N SER A 595 14.79 18.49 0.12
CA SER A 595 13.51 18.88 -0.46
C SER A 595 12.30 18.72 0.46
N GLU A 596 12.24 17.69 1.29
CA GLU A 596 11.23 17.48 2.32
C GLU A 596 11.44 18.51 3.45
N VAL A 597 12.68 18.72 3.87
CA VAL A 597 13.01 19.72 4.90
C VAL A 597 12.64 21.14 4.46
N MET A 598 12.87 21.48 3.18
CA MET A 598 12.42 22.77 2.64
C MET A 598 10.90 22.91 2.65
N ALA A 599 10.17 21.85 2.27
CA ALA A 599 8.71 21.87 2.26
C ALA A 599 8.12 21.97 3.68
N ASP A 600 8.71 21.25 4.63
CA ASP A 600 8.20 21.15 5.99
C ASP A 600 8.47 22.38 6.85
N LEU A 601 9.58 23.07 6.60
CA LEU A 601 9.94 24.32 7.26
C LEU A 601 9.50 25.56 6.44
N ASP A 602 8.80 25.35 5.32
CA ASP A 602 8.37 26.39 4.37
C ASP A 602 9.52 27.33 3.96
N LEU A 603 10.70 26.74 3.71
CA LEU A 603 11.92 27.45 3.33
C LEU A 603 11.97 27.69 1.82
N LYS A 604 12.50 28.84 1.42
CA LYS A 604 12.70 29.23 0.03
C LYS A 604 14.18 29.41 -0.29
N LEU A 605 14.51 29.29 -1.58
CA LEU A 605 15.84 29.60 -2.08
C LEU A 605 16.17 31.07 -1.75
N GLY A 606 17.34 31.30 -1.16
CA GLY A 606 17.79 32.61 -0.73
C GLY A 606 17.57 32.93 0.76
N ASP A 607 16.79 32.12 1.50
CA ASP A 607 16.62 32.28 2.94
C ASP A 607 17.95 32.08 3.70
N THR A 608 18.01 32.65 4.91
CA THR A 608 19.17 32.59 5.80
C THR A 608 18.88 31.74 7.04
N LEU A 609 19.77 30.81 7.34
CA LEU A 609 19.66 29.86 8.44
C LEU A 609 20.81 30.09 9.43
N ARG A 610 20.49 30.21 10.72
CA ARG A 610 21.48 30.34 11.80
C ARG A 610 21.60 29.05 12.60
N PHE A 611 22.77 28.43 12.52
CA PHE A 611 23.13 27.23 13.27
C PHE A 611 24.00 27.58 14.48
N ALA A 612 23.74 26.95 15.63
CA ALA A 612 24.61 27.00 16.80
C ALA A 612 25.44 25.71 16.88
N ILE A 613 26.77 25.83 16.83
CA ILE A 613 27.74 24.73 16.93
C ILE A 613 28.56 24.98 18.20
N GLY A 614 28.18 24.32 19.30
CA GLY A 614 28.72 24.64 20.62
C GLY A 614 28.41 26.09 21.00
N ALA A 615 29.44 26.90 21.28
CA ALA A 615 29.32 28.33 21.58
C ALA A 615 29.40 29.24 20.34
N ARG A 616 29.65 28.69 19.15
CA ARG A 616 29.79 29.47 17.90
C ARG A 616 28.50 29.45 17.10
N HIS A 617 28.22 30.54 16.40
CA HIS A 617 27.12 30.64 15.44
C HIS A 617 27.64 30.57 14.01
N LEU A 618 26.86 29.96 13.12
CA LEU A 618 27.10 29.85 11.69
C LEU A 618 25.85 30.32 10.95
N ASP A 619 25.97 31.42 10.21
CA ASP A 619 24.91 31.94 9.35
C ASP A 619 25.16 31.47 7.92
N ALA A 620 24.16 30.84 7.30
CA ALA A 620 24.28 30.29 5.96
C ALA A 620 23.05 30.57 5.10
N LYS A 621 23.29 30.81 3.81
CA LYS A 621 22.25 31.11 2.82
C LYS A 621 21.90 29.87 2.00
N ILE A 622 20.60 29.63 1.80
CA ILE A 622 20.11 28.51 0.99
C ILE A 622 20.35 28.81 -0.49
N THR A 623 21.23 28.03 -1.13
CA THR A 623 21.58 28.18 -2.56
C THR A 623 21.00 27.12 -3.46
N SER A 624 20.69 25.94 -2.92
CA SER A 624 20.12 24.85 -3.71
C SER A 624 19.19 23.92 -2.93
N ARG A 625 18.16 23.47 -3.63
CA ARG A 625 17.24 22.42 -3.21
C ARG A 625 17.68 21.09 -3.81
N ARG A 626 17.85 20.09 -2.96
CA ARG A 626 18.20 18.73 -3.39
C ARG A 626 17.21 17.69 -2.88
N GLU A 627 17.06 16.62 -3.63
CA GLU A 627 16.30 15.44 -3.25
C GLU A 627 17.27 14.30 -2.98
N PHE A 628 17.09 13.64 -1.85
CA PHE A 628 17.84 12.43 -1.52
C PHE A 628 17.23 11.23 -2.26
N GLN A 629 18.05 10.53 -3.05
CA GLN A 629 17.60 9.34 -3.76
C GLN A 629 17.76 8.10 -2.87
N ALA A 630 16.62 7.57 -2.43
CA ALA A 630 16.56 6.29 -1.72
C ALA A 630 17.07 5.18 -2.65
N GLY A 631 18.34 4.79 -2.49
CA GLY A 631 18.98 3.81 -3.37
C GLY A 631 20.50 3.83 -3.41
N GLY A 632 21.11 4.92 -2.94
CA GLY A 632 22.55 5.03 -2.79
C GLY A 632 23.01 4.69 -1.38
N SER A 633 23.62 5.67 -0.70
CA SER A 633 23.89 5.61 0.73
C SER A 633 22.64 5.98 1.53
N ARG A 634 22.40 5.31 2.65
CA ARG A 634 21.36 5.53 3.67
C ARG A 634 21.70 6.70 4.60
N MET A 635 22.91 7.25 4.52
CA MET A 635 23.32 8.40 5.29
C MET A 635 22.73 9.66 4.66
N MET A 636 21.58 10.07 5.18
CA MET A 636 20.93 11.30 4.78
C MET A 636 21.38 12.45 5.68
N PHE A 637 21.95 13.48 5.07
CA PHE A 637 22.15 14.78 5.70
C PHE A 637 21.02 15.70 5.26
N TRP A 638 20.51 16.60 6.11
CA TRP A 638 19.51 17.61 5.73
C TRP A 638 20.15 18.88 5.18
N PHE A 639 21.30 19.24 5.74
CA PHE A 639 22.05 20.43 5.38
C PHE A 639 23.44 20.00 4.93
N MET A 640 23.79 20.33 3.69
CA MET A 640 25.11 20.08 3.12
C MET A 640 25.76 21.39 2.71
N PHE A 641 27.02 21.58 3.13
CA PHE A 641 27.77 22.81 2.92
C PHE A 641 28.93 22.61 1.95
N ALA A 642 29.50 23.73 1.50
CA ALA A 642 30.84 23.72 0.94
C ALA A 642 31.87 23.34 2.02
N PRO A 643 32.91 22.55 1.69
CA PRO A 643 33.93 22.09 2.64
C PRO A 643 34.57 23.21 3.45
N GLN A 644 34.79 24.37 2.84
CA GLN A 644 35.43 25.52 3.46
C GLN A 644 34.64 26.08 4.65
N THR A 645 33.32 25.86 4.69
CA THR A 645 32.44 26.39 5.75
C THR A 645 32.56 25.61 7.06
N LEU A 646 32.77 24.31 7.01
CA LEU A 646 32.67 23.43 8.18
C LEU A 646 34.01 22.82 8.65
N ARG A 647 35.09 22.94 7.86
CA ARG A 647 36.40 22.33 8.16
C ARG A 647 36.98 22.72 9.52
N ASP A 648 36.76 23.94 9.97
CA ASP A 648 37.34 24.48 11.21
C ASP A 648 36.50 24.19 12.47
N TYR A 649 35.36 23.52 12.32
CA TYR A 649 34.51 23.16 13.45
C TYR A 649 34.87 21.75 13.97
N PRO A 650 34.61 21.47 15.27
CA PRO A 650 34.76 20.13 15.81
C PRO A 650 33.90 19.13 15.03
N GLN A 651 34.55 18.21 14.32
CA GLN A 651 33.90 17.25 13.44
C GLN A 651 34.22 15.81 13.86
N THR A 652 33.21 14.96 13.80
CA THR A 652 33.36 13.51 13.84
C THR A 652 33.12 12.93 12.45
N ARG A 653 33.38 11.64 12.27
CA ARG A 653 33.09 10.92 11.03
C ARG A 653 32.01 9.89 11.26
N MET A 654 31.18 9.77 10.22
CA MET A 654 30.13 8.77 10.08
C MET A 654 30.35 8.05 8.77
N GLY A 655 30.14 6.74 8.74
CA GLY A 655 30.42 5.99 7.52
C GLY A 655 29.94 4.56 7.57
N GLY A 656 30.19 3.87 6.46
CA GLY A 656 29.71 2.54 6.18
C GLY A 656 30.86 1.56 6.08
N LEU A 657 30.71 0.40 6.69
CA LEU A 657 31.71 -0.66 6.77
C LEU A 657 31.10 -1.95 6.24
N LEU A 658 31.87 -2.65 5.41
CA LEU A 658 31.56 -4.01 5.02
C LEU A 658 32.51 -4.96 5.74
N ALA A 659 31.96 -5.68 6.71
CA ALA A 659 32.62 -6.80 7.38
C ALA A 659 32.20 -8.11 6.71
N THR A 660 33.15 -8.90 6.24
CA THR A 660 32.86 -10.25 5.73
C THR A 660 32.40 -11.16 6.87
N ARG A 661 31.58 -12.20 6.59
CA ARG A 661 31.05 -13.08 7.64
C ARG A 661 32.23 -13.75 8.38
N ASP A 662 32.20 -13.66 9.71
CA ASP A 662 33.15 -14.20 10.71
C ASP A 662 34.18 -13.24 11.35
N THR A 663 33.81 -11.98 11.59
CA THR A 663 34.68 -10.96 12.22
C THR A 663 34.23 -10.51 13.61
N ARG A 664 33.62 -11.38 14.43
CA ARG A 664 33.24 -11.03 15.82
C ARG A 664 34.45 -10.55 16.64
N ALA A 665 35.61 -11.20 16.46
CA ALA A 665 36.87 -10.78 17.07
C ALA A 665 37.38 -9.43 16.55
N GLY A 666 37.21 -9.16 15.24
CA GLY A 666 37.56 -7.88 14.62
C GLY A 666 36.69 -6.72 15.12
N LEU A 667 35.39 -6.93 15.30
CA LEU A 667 34.48 -5.93 15.87
C LEU A 667 34.81 -5.63 17.35
N ALA A 668 35.15 -6.65 18.14
CA ALA A 668 35.58 -6.47 19.53
C ALA A 668 36.89 -5.67 19.63
N SER A 669 37.90 -6.04 18.82
CA SER A 669 39.16 -5.31 18.72
C SER A 669 38.95 -3.84 18.33
N LEU A 670 38.08 -3.58 17.35
CA LEU A 670 37.78 -2.25 16.87
C LEU A 670 37.03 -1.40 17.90
N SER A 671 36.17 -2.01 18.73
CA SER A 671 35.54 -1.32 19.85
C SER A 671 36.51 -0.99 20.99
N ALA A 672 37.52 -1.83 21.22
CA ALA A 672 38.55 -1.61 22.23
C ALA A 672 39.53 -0.49 21.81
N ALA A 673 39.94 -0.48 20.54
CA ALA A 673 40.86 0.52 20.00
C ALA A 673 40.19 1.91 19.85
N PHE A 674 38.89 1.96 19.56
CA PHE A 674 38.15 3.21 19.37
C PHE A 674 36.92 3.30 20.29
N PRO A 675 37.09 3.64 21.59
CA PRO A 675 36.00 3.63 22.57
C PRO A 675 34.86 4.62 22.27
N THR A 676 35.16 5.70 21.54
CA THR A 676 34.16 6.71 21.15
C THR A 676 33.32 6.28 19.94
N LEU A 677 33.75 5.24 19.22
CA LEU A 677 33.10 4.75 18.01
C LEU A 677 31.81 3.99 18.35
N ARG A 678 30.72 4.34 17.69
CA ARG A 678 29.45 3.65 17.80
C ARG A 678 29.15 2.87 16.53
N LEU A 679 29.19 1.55 16.62
CA LEU A 679 28.85 0.62 15.54
C LEU A 679 27.38 0.18 15.65
N THR A 680 26.69 0.22 14.53
CA THR A 680 25.31 -0.22 14.37
C THR A 680 25.25 -1.33 13.33
N ASP A 681 24.77 -2.51 13.73
CA ASP A 681 24.58 -3.66 12.84
C ASP A 681 23.36 -3.43 11.94
N LEU A 682 23.59 -3.26 10.64
CA LEU A 682 22.53 -3.03 9.66
C LEU A 682 21.93 -4.34 9.14
N ALA A 683 22.66 -5.45 9.19
CA ALA A 683 22.24 -6.73 8.63
C ALA A 683 21.02 -7.31 9.37
N GLN A 684 21.05 -7.29 10.71
CA GLN A 684 19.91 -7.78 11.52
C GLN A 684 18.63 -6.97 11.28
N HIS A 685 18.77 -5.66 11.05
CA HIS A 685 17.65 -4.76 10.75
C HIS A 685 17.12 -4.97 9.32
N ILE A 686 18.02 -5.15 8.35
CA ILE A 686 17.68 -5.34 6.95
C ILE A 686 17.01 -6.69 6.72
N ASP A 687 17.45 -7.76 7.37
CA ASP A 687 16.83 -9.08 7.21
C ASP A 687 15.39 -9.08 7.73
N ARG A 688 15.10 -8.35 8.81
CA ARG A 688 13.74 -8.21 9.34
C ARG A 688 12.84 -7.32 8.47
N ILE A 689 13.37 -6.19 7.96
CA ILE A 689 12.67 -5.37 6.97
C ILE A 689 12.39 -6.19 5.71
N ARG A 690 13.38 -6.93 5.20
CA ARG A 690 13.24 -7.82 4.04
C ARG A 690 12.18 -8.89 4.28
N ALA A 691 12.12 -9.48 5.46
CA ALA A 691 11.06 -10.43 5.83
C ALA A 691 9.65 -9.81 5.78
N THR A 692 9.46 -8.63 6.36
CA THR A 692 8.16 -7.91 6.28
C THR A 692 7.81 -7.51 4.85
N MET A 693 8.80 -7.08 4.05
CA MET A 693 8.62 -6.70 2.65
C MET A 693 8.33 -7.88 1.74
N LEU A 694 8.88 -9.06 2.04
CA LEU A 694 8.56 -10.29 1.32
C LEU A 694 7.10 -10.69 1.54
N VAL A 695 6.55 -10.52 2.75
CA VAL A 695 5.12 -10.74 2.99
C VAL A 695 4.28 -9.76 2.17
N LEU A 696 4.65 -8.48 2.20
CA LEU A 696 3.97 -7.45 1.41
C LEU A 696 4.03 -7.76 -0.09
N THR A 697 5.20 -8.16 -0.60
CA THR A 697 5.39 -8.55 -2.00
C THR A 697 4.53 -9.75 -2.38
N ARG A 698 4.46 -10.78 -1.52
CA ARG A 698 3.60 -11.95 -1.74
C ARG A 698 2.13 -11.56 -1.75
N LEU A 699 1.71 -10.71 -0.83
CA LEU A 699 0.36 -10.16 -0.75
C LEU A 699 -0.01 -9.36 -2.00
N MET A 700 0.92 -8.57 -2.53
CA MET A 700 0.72 -7.87 -3.79
C MET A 700 0.63 -8.84 -4.97
N ASN A 701 1.44 -9.90 -4.98
CA ASN A 701 1.38 -10.94 -6.02
C ASN A 701 0.06 -11.71 -5.97
N THR A 702 -0.48 -12.03 -4.79
CA THR A 702 -1.76 -12.72 -4.66
C THR A 702 -2.91 -11.83 -5.11
N ALA A 703 -2.92 -10.56 -4.69
CA ALA A 703 -3.92 -9.58 -5.13
C ALA A 703 -3.86 -9.35 -6.66
N LEU A 704 -2.67 -9.24 -7.24
CA LEU A 704 -2.48 -9.15 -8.68
C LEU A 704 -2.95 -10.43 -9.39
N GLY A 705 -2.66 -11.61 -8.85
CA GLY A 705 -3.14 -12.89 -9.38
C GLY A 705 -4.66 -12.95 -9.43
N MET A 706 -5.33 -12.53 -8.35
CA MET A 706 -6.79 -12.45 -8.30
C MET A 706 -7.35 -11.43 -9.30
N LEU A 707 -6.71 -10.26 -9.44
CA LEU A 707 -7.05 -9.27 -10.46
C LEU A 707 -6.93 -9.85 -11.87
N LEU A 708 -5.86 -10.57 -12.18
CA LEU A 708 -5.66 -11.21 -13.49
C LEU A 708 -6.72 -12.27 -13.79
N ILE A 709 -7.15 -13.05 -12.79
CA ILE A 709 -8.22 -14.04 -12.93
C ILE A 709 -9.54 -13.35 -13.32
N ILE A 710 -9.92 -12.28 -12.62
CA ILE A 710 -11.15 -11.52 -12.92
C ILE A 710 -11.03 -10.75 -14.24
N ALA A 711 -9.88 -10.16 -14.52
CA ALA A 711 -9.58 -9.51 -15.79
C ALA A 711 -9.78 -10.49 -16.96
N THR A 712 -9.24 -11.70 -16.84
CA THR A 712 -9.38 -12.75 -17.86
C THR A 712 -10.84 -13.12 -18.06
N LEU A 713 -11.60 -13.35 -16.98
CA LEU A 713 -13.02 -13.67 -17.08
C LEU A 713 -13.84 -12.51 -17.69
N SER A 714 -13.50 -11.27 -17.33
CA SER A 714 -14.11 -10.06 -17.86
C SER A 714 -13.88 -9.92 -19.37
N ILE A 715 -12.65 -10.18 -19.83
CA ILE A 715 -12.31 -10.20 -21.24
C ILE A 715 -13.10 -11.31 -21.97
N VAL A 716 -13.18 -12.50 -21.39
CA VAL A 716 -13.98 -13.61 -21.95
C VAL A 716 -15.45 -13.22 -22.07
N ALA A 717 -16.02 -12.58 -21.05
CA ALA A 717 -17.39 -12.07 -21.06
C ALA A 717 -17.60 -10.98 -22.13
N ALA A 718 -16.70 -10.01 -22.24
CA ALA A 718 -16.78 -8.97 -23.26
C ALA A 718 -16.70 -9.54 -24.68
N ALA A 719 -15.77 -10.47 -24.92
CA ALA A 719 -15.57 -11.10 -26.22
C ALA A 719 -16.73 -12.03 -26.61
N THR A 720 -17.27 -12.82 -25.66
CA THR A 720 -18.41 -13.71 -25.90
C THR A 720 -19.71 -12.94 -26.19
N VAL A 721 -19.97 -11.84 -25.47
CA VAL A 721 -21.10 -10.94 -25.76
C VAL A 721 -20.95 -10.27 -27.13
N ASN A 722 -19.74 -9.83 -27.49
CA ASN A 722 -19.51 -9.28 -28.83
C ASN A 722 -19.74 -10.35 -29.93
N ALA A 723 -19.28 -11.58 -29.69
CA ALA A 723 -19.47 -12.70 -30.61
C ALA A 723 -20.95 -13.10 -30.78
N SER A 724 -21.75 -13.05 -29.71
CA SER A 724 -23.19 -13.37 -29.78
C SER A 724 -23.97 -12.35 -30.60
N LEU A 725 -23.65 -11.05 -30.44
CA LEU A 725 -24.25 -9.96 -31.22
C LEU A 725 -24.00 -10.07 -32.74
N ARG A 726 -22.96 -10.80 -33.15
CA ARG A 726 -22.60 -11.00 -34.56
C ARG A 726 -23.13 -12.29 -35.18
N ARG A 727 -23.79 -13.17 -34.42
CA ARG A 727 -24.34 -14.43 -34.95
C ARG A 727 -25.30 -14.18 -36.12
N VAL A 728 -26.33 -13.34 -35.94
CA VAL A 728 -27.35 -13.11 -37.00
C VAL A 728 -26.74 -12.47 -38.27
N PRO A 729 -26.00 -11.34 -38.20
CA PRO A 729 -25.37 -10.77 -39.39
C PRO A 729 -24.41 -11.71 -40.11
N ALA A 730 -23.61 -12.48 -39.36
CA ALA A 730 -22.68 -13.46 -39.93
C ALA A 730 -23.40 -14.57 -40.70
N THR A 731 -24.51 -15.08 -40.16
CA THR A 731 -25.29 -16.11 -40.84
C THR A 731 -26.02 -15.57 -42.08
N VAL A 732 -26.51 -14.33 -42.06
CA VAL A 732 -27.07 -13.66 -43.24
C VAL A 732 -26.01 -13.48 -44.34
N MET A 733 -24.80 -13.02 -43.98
CA MET A 733 -23.70 -12.90 -44.95
C MET A 733 -23.31 -14.24 -45.55
N ARG A 734 -23.36 -15.32 -44.78
CA ARG A 734 -23.16 -16.68 -45.28
C ARG A 734 -24.28 -17.14 -46.22
N ALA A 735 -25.53 -16.79 -45.94
CA ALA A 735 -26.65 -17.05 -46.84
C ALA A 735 -26.50 -16.30 -48.18
N LEU A 736 -25.90 -15.10 -48.16
CA LEU A 736 -25.56 -14.31 -49.36
C LEU A 736 -24.32 -14.81 -50.11
N GLY A 737 -23.71 -15.93 -49.70
CA GLY A 737 -22.60 -16.57 -50.42
C GLY A 737 -21.19 -16.29 -49.85
N LEU A 738 -21.06 -15.66 -48.67
CA LEU A 738 -19.75 -15.49 -48.05
C LEU A 738 -19.13 -16.85 -47.68
N GLN A 739 -17.95 -17.15 -48.21
CA GLN A 739 -17.21 -18.38 -47.91
C GLN A 739 -16.89 -18.50 -46.41
N ARG A 740 -16.77 -19.74 -45.90
CA ARG A 740 -16.46 -20.03 -44.48
C ARG A 740 -15.19 -19.32 -43.99
N ARG A 741 -14.14 -19.28 -44.82
CA ARG A 741 -12.88 -18.55 -44.53
C ARG A 741 -13.10 -17.04 -44.37
N GLY A 742 -14.03 -16.46 -45.14
CA GLY A 742 -14.40 -15.05 -45.05
C GLY A 742 -15.13 -14.71 -43.76
N VAL A 743 -16.10 -15.54 -43.34
CA VAL A 743 -16.84 -15.37 -42.06
C VAL A 743 -15.87 -15.41 -40.88
N TYR A 744 -14.97 -16.40 -40.88
CA TYR A 744 -13.95 -16.56 -39.86
C TYR A 744 -13.01 -15.35 -39.78
N SER A 745 -12.45 -14.92 -40.92
CA SER A 745 -11.50 -13.81 -40.97
C SER A 745 -12.14 -12.50 -40.51
N MET A 746 -13.41 -12.29 -40.86
CA MET A 746 -14.17 -11.13 -40.41
C MET A 746 -14.39 -11.13 -38.89
N ALA A 747 -14.82 -12.27 -38.32
CA ALA A 747 -15.06 -12.39 -36.88
C ALA A 747 -13.77 -12.19 -36.07
N LEU A 748 -12.65 -12.73 -36.55
CA LEU A 748 -11.34 -12.56 -35.93
C LEU A 748 -10.86 -11.11 -35.98
N LEU A 749 -10.88 -10.47 -37.15
CA LEU A 749 -10.45 -9.09 -37.33
C LEU A 749 -11.27 -8.10 -36.48
N GLU A 750 -12.59 -8.32 -36.37
CA GLU A 750 -13.45 -7.46 -35.56
C GLU A 750 -13.14 -7.55 -34.07
N GLN A 751 -12.89 -8.76 -33.55
CA GLN A 751 -12.49 -8.95 -32.14
C GLN A 751 -11.12 -8.35 -31.85
N ILE A 752 -10.15 -8.55 -32.75
CA ILE A 752 -8.81 -7.96 -32.63
C ILE A 752 -8.88 -6.43 -32.63
N MET A 753 -9.68 -5.83 -33.51
CA MET A 753 -9.83 -4.37 -33.58
C MET A 753 -10.52 -3.80 -32.32
N LEU A 754 -11.52 -4.50 -31.79
CA LEU A 754 -12.17 -4.11 -30.53
C LEU A 754 -11.20 -4.20 -29.34
N ALA A 755 -10.39 -5.26 -29.30
CA ALA A 755 -9.35 -5.43 -28.30
C ALA A 755 -8.25 -4.37 -28.43
N ALA A 756 -7.77 -4.09 -29.65
CA ALA A 756 -6.74 -3.10 -29.91
C ALA A 756 -7.17 -1.68 -29.51
N THR A 757 -8.41 -1.32 -29.83
CA THR A 757 -8.97 -0.02 -29.43
C THR A 757 -9.16 0.09 -27.92
N GLY A 758 -9.66 -0.96 -27.26
CA GLY A 758 -9.73 -1.02 -25.80
C GLY A 758 -8.36 -0.93 -25.12
N CYS A 759 -7.35 -1.64 -25.64
CA CYS A 759 -5.98 -1.59 -25.16
C CYS A 759 -5.37 -0.19 -25.32
N LEU A 760 -5.57 0.45 -26.48
CA LEU A 760 -5.09 1.80 -26.75
C LEU A 760 -5.68 2.81 -25.74
N VAL A 761 -6.99 2.76 -25.53
CA VAL A 761 -7.67 3.62 -24.54
C VAL A 761 -7.14 3.35 -23.13
N GLY A 762 -6.97 2.08 -22.76
CA GLY A 762 -6.42 1.68 -21.46
C GLY A 762 -5.01 2.20 -21.25
N VAL A 763 -4.11 2.06 -22.24
CA VAL A 763 -2.72 2.55 -22.18
C VAL A 763 -2.67 4.08 -22.05
N ILE A 764 -3.48 4.81 -22.81
CA ILE A 764 -3.56 6.27 -22.72
C ILE A 764 -4.08 6.68 -21.34
N ALA A 765 -5.11 6.00 -20.82
CA ALA A 765 -5.63 6.26 -19.48
C ALA A 765 -4.58 6.02 -18.39
N VAL A 766 -3.79 4.94 -18.49
CA VAL A 766 -2.67 4.68 -17.56
C VAL A 766 -1.68 5.83 -17.62
N GLN A 767 -1.27 6.27 -18.81
CA GLN A 767 -0.27 7.33 -18.95
C GLN A 767 -0.74 8.66 -18.33
N LEU A 768 -2.02 9.00 -18.48
CA LEU A 768 -2.61 10.22 -17.93
C LEU A 768 -2.82 10.14 -16.41
N CYS A 769 -3.26 8.99 -15.90
CA CYS A 769 -3.55 8.82 -14.48
C CYS A 769 -2.30 8.53 -13.66
N ALA A 770 -1.36 7.72 -14.17
CA ALA A 770 -0.23 7.24 -13.41
C ALA A 770 0.64 8.39 -12.89
N GLY A 771 0.89 9.43 -13.68
CA GLY A 771 1.63 10.60 -13.20
C GLY A 771 1.00 11.25 -11.96
N LEU A 772 -0.32 11.44 -11.98
CA LEU A 772 -1.08 12.01 -10.86
C LEU A 772 -1.15 11.07 -9.65
N MET A 773 -1.32 9.76 -9.86
CA MET A 773 -1.38 8.78 -8.77
C MET A 773 -0.01 8.61 -8.11
N PHE A 774 1.06 8.47 -8.89
CA PHE A 774 2.40 8.17 -8.40
C PHE A 774 3.00 9.32 -7.59
N GLN A 775 2.79 10.57 -8.03
CA GLN A 775 3.28 11.75 -7.31
C GLN A 775 2.51 11.99 -6.01
N ASN A 776 1.17 11.96 -6.06
CA ASN A 776 0.35 12.39 -4.92
C ASN A 776 0.12 11.29 -3.86
N LEU A 777 0.07 10.01 -4.25
CA LEU A 777 -0.27 8.92 -3.33
C LEU A 777 0.95 8.16 -2.82
N PHE A 778 1.94 7.96 -3.68
CA PHE A 778 3.02 7.00 -3.43
C PHE A 778 4.41 7.64 -3.36
N ALA A 779 4.56 8.92 -3.74
CA ALA A 779 5.84 9.60 -3.89
C ALA A 779 6.85 8.77 -4.71
N LEU A 780 6.36 8.05 -5.72
CA LEU A 780 7.16 7.17 -6.57
C LEU A 780 7.35 7.82 -7.94
N HIS A 781 8.48 7.54 -8.57
CA HIS A 781 8.70 7.94 -9.95
C HIS A 781 8.05 6.90 -10.88
N TYR A 782 7.09 7.35 -11.69
CA TYR A 782 6.48 6.50 -12.70
C TYR A 782 7.47 6.25 -13.85
N ARG A 783 7.77 4.97 -14.10
CA ARG A 783 8.45 4.51 -15.31
C ARG A 783 7.60 3.43 -15.95
N MET A 784 7.22 3.64 -17.21
CA MET A 784 6.52 2.63 -17.99
C MET A 784 7.53 1.59 -18.45
N ASP A 785 7.35 0.34 -18.05
CA ASP A 785 8.10 -0.78 -18.61
C ASP A 785 7.40 -1.27 -19.89
N PHE A 786 8.08 -1.05 -21.03
CA PHE A 786 7.57 -1.43 -22.34
C PHE A 786 7.43 -2.95 -22.50
N VAL A 787 8.19 -3.76 -21.76
CA VAL A 787 8.09 -5.23 -21.80
C VAL A 787 6.76 -5.67 -21.22
N TYR A 788 6.42 -5.24 -20.00
CA TYR A 788 5.12 -5.58 -19.38
C TYR A 788 3.95 -5.03 -20.19
N LEU A 789 4.07 -3.81 -20.72
CA LEU A 789 3.05 -3.24 -21.60
C LEU A 789 2.80 -4.14 -22.82
N SER A 790 3.87 -4.56 -23.51
CA SER A 790 3.76 -5.43 -24.68
C SER A 790 3.17 -6.79 -24.33
N LEU A 791 3.51 -7.36 -23.17
CA LEU A 791 3.00 -8.63 -22.68
C LEU A 791 1.50 -8.59 -22.40
N VAL A 792 1.04 -7.55 -21.67
CA VAL A 792 -0.39 -7.38 -21.34
C VAL A 792 -1.21 -7.16 -22.61
N VAL A 793 -0.77 -6.25 -23.49
CA VAL A 793 -1.46 -5.97 -24.75
C VAL A 793 -1.52 -7.22 -25.63
N SER A 794 -0.42 -7.96 -25.76
CA SER A 794 -0.38 -9.21 -26.54
C SER A 794 -1.29 -10.29 -25.96
N SER A 795 -1.34 -10.42 -24.63
CA SER A 795 -2.21 -11.39 -23.94
C SER A 795 -3.69 -11.09 -24.16
N VAL A 796 -4.09 -9.81 -24.07
CA VAL A 796 -5.49 -9.39 -24.32
C VAL A 796 -5.85 -9.61 -25.78
N LEU A 797 -5.01 -9.19 -26.73
CA LEU A 797 -5.21 -9.42 -28.16
C LEU A 797 -5.32 -10.91 -28.48
N GLY A 798 -4.46 -11.74 -27.88
CA GLY A 798 -4.47 -13.19 -28.04
C GLY A 798 -5.76 -13.83 -27.54
N LEU A 799 -6.28 -13.43 -26.37
CA LEU A 799 -7.54 -13.95 -25.83
C LEU A 799 -8.74 -13.58 -26.72
N PHE A 800 -8.79 -12.34 -27.19
CA PHE A 800 -9.82 -11.90 -28.14
C PHE A 800 -9.72 -12.61 -29.49
N ALA A 801 -8.52 -12.85 -29.99
CA ALA A 801 -8.29 -13.61 -31.22
C ALA A 801 -8.75 -15.07 -31.06
N LEU A 802 -8.45 -15.72 -29.93
CA LEU A 802 -8.89 -17.08 -29.63
C LEU A 802 -10.42 -17.18 -29.55
N ILE A 803 -11.09 -16.24 -28.88
CA ILE A 803 -12.55 -16.23 -28.78
C ILE A 803 -13.18 -15.88 -30.13
N GLY A 804 -12.58 -14.97 -30.89
CA GLY A 804 -12.95 -14.68 -32.28
C GLY A 804 -12.84 -15.91 -33.18
N PHE A 805 -11.78 -16.70 -33.02
CA PHE A 805 -11.58 -17.98 -33.70
C PHE A 805 -12.72 -18.95 -33.38
N LEU A 806 -12.97 -19.19 -32.09
CA LEU A 806 -13.98 -20.15 -31.62
C LEU A 806 -15.40 -19.72 -32.03
N ALA A 807 -15.68 -18.43 -31.97
CA ALA A 807 -16.95 -17.85 -32.41
C ALA A 807 -17.14 -18.01 -33.93
N GLY A 808 -16.13 -17.66 -34.72
CA GLY A 808 -16.14 -17.81 -36.17
C GLY A 808 -16.33 -19.27 -36.58
N HIS A 809 -15.62 -20.20 -35.94
CA HIS A 809 -15.77 -21.63 -36.19
C HIS A 809 -17.20 -22.11 -35.95
N ARG A 810 -17.83 -21.74 -34.83
CA ARG A 810 -19.23 -22.10 -34.57
C ARG A 810 -20.22 -21.49 -35.56
N GLN A 811 -20.02 -20.23 -35.93
CA GLN A 811 -20.87 -19.58 -36.92
C GLN A 811 -20.82 -20.28 -38.29
N THR A 812 -19.69 -20.96 -38.60
CA THR A 812 -19.58 -21.80 -39.80
C THR A 812 -20.21 -23.19 -39.68
N GLN A 813 -20.60 -23.63 -38.48
CA GLN A 813 -21.30 -24.90 -38.26
C GLN A 813 -22.83 -24.75 -38.33
N LEU A 814 -23.37 -23.56 -38.00
CA LEU A 814 -24.82 -23.31 -38.09
C LEU A 814 -25.31 -23.41 -39.53
N SER A 815 -26.45 -24.06 -39.73
CA SER A 815 -27.05 -24.18 -41.06
C SER A 815 -27.66 -22.83 -41.49
N PRO A 816 -27.58 -22.44 -42.77
CA PRO A 816 -28.25 -21.24 -43.26
C PRO A 816 -29.77 -21.26 -43.02
N SER A 817 -30.38 -22.45 -42.93
CA SER A 817 -31.82 -22.64 -42.66
C SER A 817 -32.23 -22.31 -41.22
N GLU A 818 -31.37 -22.51 -40.23
CA GLU A 818 -31.61 -22.04 -38.85
C GLU A 818 -31.57 -20.51 -38.73
N ALA A 819 -30.87 -19.84 -39.65
CA ALA A 819 -30.76 -18.38 -39.67
C ALA A 819 -32.07 -17.67 -40.00
N PHE A 820 -32.89 -18.29 -40.86
CA PHE A 820 -34.20 -17.75 -41.27
C PHE A 820 -35.31 -18.07 -40.26
N ARG A 821 -35.04 -18.94 -39.26
CA ARG A 821 -35.95 -19.22 -38.14
C ARG A 821 -35.74 -18.29 -36.93
N LEU A 822 -34.62 -17.57 -36.89
CA LEU A 822 -34.25 -16.57 -35.87
C LEU A 822 -34.61 -15.16 -36.34
#